data_AF-A0A2M8XWX4-F1
#
_entry.id   AF-A0A2M8XWX4-F1
#
_cell.length_a   1.000
_cell.length_b   1.000
_cell.length_c   1.000
_cell.angle_alpha   90.00
_cell.angle_beta   90.00
_cell.angle_gamma   90.00
#
_symmetry.space_group_name_H-M   'P 1'
#
loop_
_entity.id
_entity.type
_entity.pdbx_description
1 polymer ?
#
loop_
_entity_poly.entity_id
_entity_poly.type
_entity_poly.pdbx_seq_one_letter_code
_entity_poly.pdbx_strand_id
1 'polypeptide(L)'
;MKLHKLFICAMLGFGSLNTASVWAQDGDQILDGIGETGLIARYVFDGDAKDWSRNNLHGKSESKLNFINDDLFGKVLSLTPDNKTFVAIPGEAFAGEESLSISGWIYLRSVQRNQHFFDFGKNAKSHFFVVPAGINNDAGFHSEIITGSGGKYKTDSPILEANKWNHVAIVIDIPSQSLNAYVNGVLVSTTKNVNLKLEQLFDSNAGKNNMLYIGKSFLSEGSYLNAKLHDFRLYRVPLNEKQIGKIYHNSLKEEGEEEEETEEAVGDLPKFSKTTPQLYNQYLTSVSDVKIETVVGSLPRLPRYVKGVYRNGIEGPEVRVIWPAPTDNNSVLNAGQYTVIGSVAGTDLKPKAVVTVKVAKESATPELKLKAFHLDEVSLDSDLHGHNTKFIENRNKFIKNLAKTNPDSFLYMFRNAFGQKQPEGADALGVWDTQDTKLRGHATGHYLTAIAQAYASTGYDKELHANFANKMEYMVNTLYQLAQMSGQPQTAGGTYVSDPTAVPKGPGKADYDSDLSNEGIRTDYWNWGKGFISAYPPDQFIMLEKGATYGGQKIQIWAPYYTLHKILAGLMDIYEVSGNKKALETAKGMGDWVHARMKQLPNETLISMWNRYIAGEFGGMNEAMARLYRITNEHRYLEVAQLFDNIKVFYGDAKHSHGLAKNVDTFRGLHANQHIPQIMGALEMYQDSNAPDYYRIADNFWYKTTNDYMYSIGGVAGASNPANAECFISQPATIYENGFSAGGQNETCATYNMLKLTSNLFLYEQRGELMDYYERGLYNDILASVAENTAANTYHIPLRPGSIKQFGNAKMNGFTCCNGTALESNTKFQNSIYFKSIDNQVLYVNLYVPSTLKWTERNVTIVQKTDFPNEDHTLLTIKGEGKFDVNVRVPNWATKGFFVKINGKEEKVKAVPGSYLTLSRKWKDGDTIELRMPFQFHLDPVMDQQNIASLFYGPILLAAQESEPLKEWRKVTLDAKDISKSINGDPEKLQFVIDGVIFKPFYNTYGRHSVYLDVTLK
;
A
#
# COMPACT_ATOMS: atom_id res chain seq x y z
N MET A 1 55.21 -49.41 -4.85
CA MET A 1 56.32 -49.50 -5.81
C MET A 1 56.43 -48.18 -6.55
N LYS A 2 57.58 -47.52 -6.42
CA LYS A 2 58.00 -46.35 -7.18
C LYS A 2 58.45 -46.75 -8.60
N LEU A 3 58.68 -45.72 -9.41
CA LEU A 3 59.65 -45.56 -10.52
C LEU A 3 59.10 -45.61 -11.95
N HIS A 4 59.47 -44.74 -12.90
CA HIS A 4 60.17 -43.43 -12.94
C HIS A 4 60.33 -43.02 -14.42
N LYS A 5 60.36 -41.70 -14.71
CA LYS A 5 61.31 -40.94 -15.58
C LYS A 5 60.69 -39.54 -15.85
N LEU A 6 61.09 -38.41 -15.23
CA LEU A 6 62.30 -37.56 -15.43
C LEU A 6 62.52 -37.22 -16.93
N PHE A 7 62.62 -35.97 -17.41
CA PHE A 7 63.25 -34.77 -16.83
C PHE A 7 63.03 -33.51 -17.73
N ILE A 8 63.07 -32.31 -17.10
CA ILE A 8 63.50 -30.96 -17.59
C ILE A 8 62.43 -29.95 -18.11
N CYS A 9 62.29 -28.88 -17.32
CA CYS A 9 61.72 -27.57 -17.63
C CYS A 9 62.59 -26.73 -18.58
N ALA A 10 62.01 -25.97 -19.50
CA ALA A 10 61.99 -24.49 -19.46
C ALA A 10 61.52 -23.84 -20.79
N MET A 11 60.67 -22.82 -20.61
CA MET A 11 60.46 -21.61 -21.42
C MET A 11 59.41 -21.55 -22.56
N LEU A 12 58.66 -20.45 -22.48
CA LEU A 12 57.72 -19.81 -23.42
C LEU A 12 56.30 -20.40 -23.40
N GLY A 13 55.23 -19.71 -22.99
CA GLY A 13 54.98 -18.27 -22.96
C GLY A 13 53.96 -17.91 -24.06
N PHE A 14 52.77 -17.51 -23.62
CA PHE A 14 51.67 -16.87 -24.36
C PHE A 14 50.76 -17.70 -25.28
N GLY A 15 49.44 -17.61 -25.00
CA GLY A 15 48.44 -17.61 -26.06
C GLY A 15 47.14 -18.38 -25.84
N SER A 16 46.40 -18.18 -24.76
CA SER A 16 44.92 -18.21 -24.83
C SER A 16 44.29 -17.44 -23.67
N LEU A 17 43.83 -16.23 -24.00
CA LEU A 17 42.92 -15.45 -23.19
C LEU A 17 41.58 -16.19 -23.11
N ASN A 18 41.28 -16.79 -21.96
CA ASN A 18 39.89 -17.08 -21.58
C ASN A 18 39.20 -15.74 -21.32
N THR A 19 38.59 -15.17 -22.36
CA THR A 19 37.63 -14.08 -22.20
C THR A 19 36.28 -14.72 -21.86
N ALA A 20 36.08 -15.03 -20.57
CA ALA A 20 34.73 -15.15 -20.05
C ALA A 20 34.14 -13.73 -20.08
N SER A 21 33.34 -13.45 -21.10
CA SER A 21 32.54 -12.22 -21.14
C SER A 21 31.53 -12.27 -20.00
N VAL A 22 31.76 -11.48 -18.97
CA VAL A 22 30.85 -11.21 -17.86
C VAL A 22 29.85 -10.16 -18.35
N TRP A 23 28.55 -10.48 -18.36
CA TRP A 23 27.49 -9.55 -18.78
C TRP A 23 26.72 -9.07 -17.54
N ALA A 24 26.88 -7.82 -17.12
CA ALA A 24 26.15 -7.17 -16.01
C ALA A 24 24.61 -7.18 -16.19
N GLN A 25 23.87 -7.16 -15.08
CA GLN A 25 22.40 -7.01 -15.05
C GLN A 25 22.01 -5.62 -14.52
N ASP A 26 21.02 -4.98 -15.16
CA ASP A 26 20.36 -3.74 -14.73
C ASP A 26 19.37 -3.94 -13.55
N GLY A 27 19.84 -4.55 -12.45
CA GLY A 27 19.01 -5.18 -11.39
C GLY A 27 17.85 -4.33 -10.82
N ASP A 28 16.76 -4.99 -10.42
CA ASP A 28 15.53 -4.39 -9.85
C ASP A 28 15.73 -3.99 -8.37
N GLN A 29 15.18 -2.85 -7.95
CA GLN A 29 15.37 -2.25 -6.61
C GLN A 29 14.95 -3.18 -5.46
N ILE A 30 14.02 -4.08 -5.74
CA ILE A 30 13.50 -5.05 -4.77
C ILE A 30 14.57 -6.10 -4.42
N LEU A 31 15.52 -6.36 -5.33
CA LEU A 31 16.66 -7.24 -5.07
C LEU A 31 17.63 -6.66 -4.03
N ASP A 32 17.57 -5.34 -3.78
CA ASP A 32 18.40 -4.67 -2.77
C ASP A 32 17.77 -4.69 -1.36
N GLY A 33 16.56 -5.27 -1.20
CA GLY A 33 15.81 -5.21 0.05
C GLY A 33 15.31 -3.80 0.38
N ILE A 34 14.99 -3.02 -0.65
CA ILE A 34 14.47 -1.66 -0.54
C ILE A 34 13.17 -1.60 -1.34
N GLY A 35 12.03 -1.38 -0.67
CA GLY A 35 10.72 -1.23 -1.34
C GLY A 35 10.71 -0.07 -2.34
N GLU A 36 9.93 -0.18 -3.42
CA GLU A 36 9.96 0.75 -4.56
C GLU A 36 9.77 2.21 -4.16
N THR A 37 8.89 2.44 -3.19
CA THR A 37 8.56 3.77 -2.66
C THR A 37 9.73 4.48 -1.98
N GLY A 38 10.78 3.76 -1.57
CA GLY A 38 12.00 4.33 -0.98
C GLY A 38 12.91 5.04 -2.00
N LEU A 39 12.79 4.77 -3.30
CA LEU A 39 13.61 5.36 -4.36
C LEU A 39 12.96 6.61 -4.93
N ILE A 40 13.74 7.68 -5.04
CA ILE A 40 13.37 8.94 -5.68
C ILE A 40 13.70 8.85 -7.17
N ALA A 41 14.96 8.59 -7.51
CA ALA A 41 15.41 8.54 -8.89
C ALA A 41 16.59 7.57 -9.05
N ARG A 42 16.71 6.97 -10.23
CA ARG A 42 17.85 6.10 -10.58
C ARG A 42 18.30 6.32 -12.02
N TYR A 43 19.58 6.59 -12.19
CA TYR A 43 20.21 6.82 -13.49
C TYR A 43 21.26 5.74 -13.71
N VAL A 44 20.92 4.71 -14.48
CA VAL A 44 21.84 3.61 -14.81
C VAL A 44 23.02 4.13 -15.64
N PHE A 45 22.79 5.16 -16.46
CA PHE A 45 23.75 5.72 -17.42
C PHE A 45 24.19 4.76 -18.54
N ASP A 46 23.30 3.84 -18.95
CA ASP A 46 23.46 2.96 -20.11
C ASP A 46 22.97 3.65 -21.40
N GLY A 47 23.69 4.69 -21.82
CA GLY A 47 23.42 5.39 -23.08
C GLY A 47 22.46 6.58 -23.00
N ASP A 48 21.81 6.82 -21.86
CA ASP A 48 20.98 7.99 -21.59
C ASP A 48 21.10 8.47 -20.13
N ALA A 49 20.44 9.60 -19.80
CA ALA A 49 20.29 10.10 -18.43
C ALA A 49 18.83 9.94 -17.95
N LYS A 50 18.16 8.86 -18.38
CA LYS A 50 16.78 8.59 -18.02
C LYS A 50 16.69 8.14 -16.56
N ASP A 51 15.60 8.54 -15.91
CA ASP A 51 15.23 8.08 -14.58
C ASP A 51 14.46 6.75 -14.67
N TRP A 52 14.97 5.74 -13.99
CA TRP A 52 14.44 4.37 -13.92
C TRP A 52 13.62 4.08 -12.65
N SER A 53 13.47 5.05 -11.73
CA SER A 53 12.61 4.90 -10.54
C SER A 53 11.11 4.94 -10.86
N ARG A 54 10.75 5.27 -12.11
CA ARG A 54 9.38 5.53 -12.59
C ARG A 54 8.74 6.80 -12.02
N ASN A 55 9.52 7.67 -11.37
CA ASN A 55 9.07 9.01 -10.97
C ASN A 55 9.26 10.06 -12.08
N ASN A 56 9.90 9.70 -13.19
CA ASN A 56 10.13 10.53 -14.39
C ASN A 56 11.01 11.75 -14.14
N LEU A 57 11.94 11.65 -13.20
CA LEU A 57 12.89 12.70 -12.86
C LEU A 57 14.08 12.69 -13.83
N HIS A 58 13.83 12.63 -15.14
CA HIS A 58 14.88 12.44 -16.14
C HIS A 58 15.95 13.55 -16.09
N GLY A 59 17.21 13.13 -16.12
CA GLY A 59 18.35 14.03 -16.15
C GLY A 59 18.46 14.75 -17.49
N LYS A 60 18.88 16.02 -17.45
CA LYS A 60 19.11 16.86 -18.62
C LYS A 60 20.57 17.31 -18.65
N SER A 61 21.06 17.63 -19.83
CA SER A 61 22.38 18.24 -20.00
C SER A 61 22.31 19.31 -21.08
N GLU A 62 23.05 20.41 -20.89
CA GLU A 62 23.17 21.47 -21.90
C GLU A 62 24.03 21.04 -23.08
N SER A 63 24.93 20.07 -22.86
CA SER A 63 25.81 19.50 -23.87
C SER A 63 25.51 18.02 -24.09
N LYS A 64 25.91 17.49 -25.25
CA LYS A 64 25.69 16.08 -25.57
C LYS A 64 26.49 15.20 -24.61
N LEU A 65 25.79 14.35 -23.86
CA LEU A 65 26.42 13.36 -22.99
C LEU A 65 27.17 12.31 -23.83
N ASN A 66 28.36 11.93 -23.37
CA ASN A 66 29.18 10.90 -24.00
C ASN A 66 29.10 9.60 -23.20
N PHE A 67 28.75 8.51 -23.89
CA PHE A 67 28.68 7.17 -23.30
C PHE A 67 29.72 6.27 -23.96
N ILE A 68 30.47 5.54 -23.15
CA ILE A 68 31.55 4.67 -23.62
C ILE A 68 31.34 3.26 -23.08
N ASN A 69 31.85 2.26 -23.81
CA ASN A 69 31.87 0.89 -23.33
C ASN A 69 32.88 0.74 -22.18
N ASP A 70 32.54 -0.08 -21.21
CA ASP A 70 33.27 -0.42 -19.99
C ASP A 70 33.17 -1.93 -19.78
N ASP A 71 34.28 -2.53 -19.36
CA ASP A 71 34.38 -3.98 -19.23
C ASP A 71 33.50 -4.56 -18.11
N LEU A 72 33.19 -3.75 -17.08
CA LEU A 72 32.38 -4.19 -15.93
C LEU A 72 30.89 -3.88 -16.12
N PHE A 73 30.57 -2.66 -16.54
CA PHE A 73 29.19 -2.15 -16.52
C PHE A 73 28.56 -1.95 -17.91
N GLY A 74 29.16 -2.47 -19.00
CA GLY A 74 28.59 -2.30 -20.33
C GLY A 74 28.77 -0.86 -20.83
N LYS A 75 27.72 -0.05 -20.97
CA LYS A 75 27.91 1.38 -21.26
C LYS A 75 27.80 2.22 -19.99
N VAL A 76 28.65 3.23 -19.91
CA VAL A 76 28.71 4.16 -18.79
C VAL A 76 28.83 5.60 -19.26
N LEU A 77 28.37 6.54 -18.44
CA LEU A 77 28.53 7.97 -18.70
C LEU A 77 29.99 8.38 -18.49
N SER A 78 30.58 9.04 -19.48
CA SER A 78 31.95 9.57 -19.40
C SER A 78 31.94 11.10 -19.37
N LEU A 79 32.27 11.67 -18.22
CA LEU A 79 32.44 13.11 -18.03
C LEU A 79 33.91 13.51 -18.22
N THR A 80 34.14 14.64 -18.89
CA THR A 80 35.48 15.23 -19.06
C THR A 80 35.44 16.74 -18.79
N PRO A 81 36.47 17.32 -18.14
CA PRO A 81 36.47 18.74 -17.81
C PRO A 81 36.42 19.66 -19.04
N ASP A 82 37.11 19.29 -20.12
CA ASP A 82 37.23 20.09 -21.34
C ASP A 82 35.87 20.36 -22.00
N ASN A 83 34.95 19.40 -21.89
CA ASN A 83 33.62 19.48 -22.50
C ASN A 83 32.57 20.12 -21.57
N LYS A 84 32.95 20.50 -20.35
CA LYS A 84 32.06 21.10 -19.35
C LYS A 84 30.74 20.33 -19.17
N THR A 85 30.82 19.00 -19.27
CA THR A 85 29.66 18.09 -19.28
C THR A 85 29.22 17.77 -17.86
N PHE A 86 27.92 17.81 -17.62
CA PHE A 86 27.30 17.48 -16.33
C PHE A 86 25.85 17.03 -16.55
N VAL A 87 25.24 16.41 -15.53
CA VAL A 87 23.82 16.05 -15.56
C VAL A 87 23.07 16.89 -14.54
N ALA A 88 21.99 17.55 -14.97
CA ALA A 88 21.05 18.27 -14.12
C ALA A 88 19.79 17.42 -13.88
N ILE A 89 19.49 17.15 -12.63
CA ILE A 89 18.28 16.42 -12.20
C ILE A 89 17.15 17.42 -11.92
N PRO A 90 15.87 17.10 -12.23
CA PRO A 90 14.74 17.95 -11.88
C PRO A 90 14.68 18.27 -10.38
N GLY A 91 14.51 19.55 -10.05
CA GLY A 91 14.56 20.04 -8.67
C GLY A 91 13.48 19.46 -7.75
N GLU A 92 12.38 18.96 -8.32
CA GLU A 92 11.33 18.24 -7.59
C GLU A 92 11.78 16.92 -6.94
N ALA A 93 12.96 16.38 -7.28
CA ALA A 93 13.46 15.12 -6.71
C ALA A 93 13.54 15.13 -5.18
N PHE A 94 13.88 16.26 -4.55
CA PHE A 94 14.00 16.39 -3.08
C PHE A 94 12.89 17.23 -2.44
N ALA A 95 11.71 17.26 -3.07
CA ALA A 95 10.58 18.04 -2.61
C ALA A 95 9.96 17.47 -1.32
N GLY A 96 10.22 18.10 -0.17
CA GLY A 96 9.56 17.73 1.08
C GLY A 96 10.08 16.44 1.71
N GLU A 97 11.25 15.95 1.28
CA GLU A 97 11.88 14.77 1.87
C GLU A 97 12.45 15.10 3.26
N GLU A 98 12.45 14.10 4.14
CA GLU A 98 12.95 14.24 5.51
C GLU A 98 14.38 13.73 5.68
N SER A 99 14.69 12.57 5.10
CA SER A 99 16.02 11.97 5.10
C SER A 99 16.38 11.57 3.68
N LEU A 100 17.67 11.45 3.40
CA LEU A 100 18.14 11.17 2.04
C LEU A 100 19.31 10.20 2.07
N SER A 101 19.32 9.27 1.12
CA SER A 101 20.52 8.53 0.76
C SER A 101 20.84 8.72 -0.71
N ILE A 102 22.11 8.94 -1.01
CA ILE A 102 22.60 9.14 -2.38
C ILE A 102 23.72 8.16 -2.62
N SER A 103 23.61 7.34 -3.65
CA SER A 103 24.62 6.34 -3.99
C SER A 103 24.97 6.36 -5.46
N GLY A 104 26.17 5.90 -5.81
CA GLY A 104 26.52 5.69 -7.21
C GLY A 104 27.95 5.20 -7.39
N TRP A 105 28.21 4.67 -8.57
CA TRP A 105 29.53 4.21 -8.97
C TRP A 105 30.31 5.33 -9.66
N ILE A 106 31.56 5.51 -9.22
CA ILE A 106 32.49 6.49 -9.76
C ILE A 106 33.84 5.83 -10.10
N TYR A 107 34.28 6.00 -11.34
CA TYR A 107 35.64 5.72 -11.77
C TYR A 107 36.39 7.04 -11.93
N LEU A 108 37.15 7.44 -10.90
CA LEU A 108 37.89 8.69 -10.91
C LEU A 108 39.15 8.56 -11.78
N ARG A 109 39.34 9.39 -12.80
CA ARG A 109 40.54 9.31 -13.67
C ARG A 109 41.76 10.05 -13.11
N SER A 110 41.53 11.01 -12.22
CA SER A 110 42.56 11.86 -11.64
C SER A 110 42.17 12.28 -10.23
N VAL A 111 43.11 12.24 -9.29
CA VAL A 111 42.97 12.74 -7.91
C VAL A 111 43.11 14.27 -7.81
N GLN A 112 42.85 15.00 -8.90
CA GLN A 112 42.82 16.45 -8.89
C GLN A 112 41.74 16.94 -7.93
N ARG A 113 42.09 17.89 -7.06
CA ARG A 113 41.18 18.47 -6.07
C ARG A 113 40.10 19.34 -6.72
N ASN A 114 39.08 19.67 -5.93
CA ASN A 114 37.91 20.49 -6.28
C ASN A 114 36.92 19.83 -7.24
N GLN A 115 37.15 18.61 -7.71
CA GLN A 115 36.16 17.86 -8.50
C GLN A 115 34.96 17.47 -7.64
N HIS A 116 33.74 17.62 -8.14
CA HIS A 116 32.51 17.28 -7.41
C HIS A 116 31.85 16.07 -8.06
N PHE A 117 31.57 15.04 -7.27
CA PHE A 117 30.74 13.93 -7.72
C PHE A 117 29.30 14.41 -7.95
N PHE A 118 28.76 15.13 -6.97
CA PHE A 118 27.54 15.91 -7.11
C PHE A 118 27.59 17.17 -6.22
N ASP A 119 26.76 18.15 -6.54
CA ASP A 119 26.51 19.35 -5.75
C ASP A 119 25.02 19.72 -5.85
N PHE A 120 24.30 19.62 -4.74
CA PHE A 120 22.83 19.67 -4.64
C PHE A 120 22.37 20.73 -3.64
N GLY A 121 21.44 21.61 -4.01
CA GLY A 121 20.90 22.60 -3.08
C GLY A 121 20.20 23.78 -3.75
N LYS A 122 19.88 24.82 -2.96
CA LYS A 122 19.26 26.07 -3.43
C LYS A 122 20.27 27.01 -4.08
N ASN A 123 21.50 27.03 -3.58
CA ASN A 123 22.58 27.93 -3.99
C ASN A 123 23.88 27.61 -3.22
N ALA A 124 24.95 28.32 -3.56
CA ALA A 124 26.28 28.26 -2.91
C ALA A 124 26.30 28.42 -1.37
N LYS A 125 25.23 28.92 -0.73
CA LYS A 125 25.15 29.07 0.74
C LYS A 125 24.30 27.99 1.40
N SER A 126 23.53 27.23 0.62
CA SER A 126 22.59 26.21 1.07
C SER A 126 22.68 25.02 0.12
N HIS A 127 23.66 24.15 0.35
CA HIS A 127 23.94 23.00 -0.51
C HIS A 127 24.66 21.87 0.21
N PHE A 128 24.63 20.71 -0.43
CA PHE A 128 25.23 19.46 -0.01
C PHE A 128 25.98 18.87 -1.20
N PHE A 129 27.26 18.56 -1.00
CA PHE A 129 28.12 18.10 -2.08
C PHE A 129 29.09 17.01 -1.63
N VAL A 130 29.64 16.31 -2.62
CA VAL A 130 30.62 15.24 -2.43
C VAL A 130 31.83 15.49 -3.32
N VAL A 131 33.03 15.43 -2.73
CA VAL A 131 34.31 15.56 -3.43
C VAL A 131 35.18 14.31 -3.24
N PRO A 132 35.60 13.64 -4.32
CA PRO A 132 36.30 12.35 -4.24
C PRO A 132 37.78 12.47 -3.83
N ALA A 133 38.39 13.65 -4.00
CA ALA A 133 39.82 13.89 -3.75
C ALA A 133 40.12 15.17 -2.94
N GLY A 134 39.08 15.84 -2.42
CA GLY A 134 39.21 16.98 -1.52
C GLY A 134 39.04 18.36 -2.17
N ILE A 135 39.04 19.41 -1.34
CA ILE A 135 38.86 20.82 -1.74
C ILE A 135 40.07 21.64 -1.29
N ASN A 136 40.57 22.51 -2.18
CA ASN A 136 41.70 23.40 -1.91
C ASN A 136 42.92 22.66 -1.32
N ASN A 137 43.27 22.94 -0.06
CA ASN A 137 44.41 22.32 0.63
C ASN A 137 44.02 21.08 1.46
N ASP A 138 42.73 20.78 1.57
CA ASP A 138 42.18 19.69 2.36
C ASP A 138 41.95 18.46 1.47
N ALA A 139 42.74 17.41 1.66
CA ALA A 139 42.73 16.21 0.83
C ALA A 139 41.95 15.08 1.51
N GLY A 140 41.17 14.33 0.74
CA GLY A 140 40.34 13.24 1.26
C GLY A 140 39.08 13.03 0.42
N PHE A 141 38.36 11.96 0.71
CA PHE A 141 36.97 11.81 0.27
C PHE A 141 36.07 12.49 1.30
N HIS A 142 35.42 13.58 0.88
CA HIS A 142 34.58 14.41 1.75
C HIS A 142 33.15 14.49 1.23
N SER A 143 32.20 14.45 2.15
CA SER A 143 30.87 15.00 1.92
C SER A 143 30.66 16.17 2.87
N GLU A 144 30.10 17.27 2.39
CA GLU A 144 29.91 18.48 3.20
C GLU A 144 28.53 19.09 2.94
N ILE A 145 27.88 19.50 4.02
CA ILE A 145 26.61 20.22 4.05
C ILE A 145 26.88 21.62 4.56
N ILE A 146 26.45 22.63 3.80
CA ILE A 146 26.48 24.03 4.20
C ILE A 146 25.05 24.55 4.17
N THR A 147 24.60 25.12 5.28
CA THR A 147 23.27 25.75 5.40
C THR A 147 23.38 27.26 5.42
N GLY A 148 22.40 27.97 4.84
CA GLY A 148 22.36 29.43 4.85
C GLY A 148 22.32 30.05 6.26
N SER A 149 21.94 29.26 7.27
CA SER A 149 21.97 29.61 8.70
C SER A 149 23.37 29.47 9.35
N GLY A 150 24.39 29.05 8.60
CA GLY A 150 25.77 28.92 9.07
C GLY A 150 26.15 27.55 9.62
N GLY A 151 25.24 26.57 9.64
CA GLY A 151 25.55 25.18 9.99
C GLY A 151 26.42 24.52 8.92
N LYS A 152 27.49 23.85 9.34
CA LYS A 152 28.42 23.09 8.50
C LYS A 152 28.65 21.70 9.07
N TYR A 153 28.46 20.67 8.25
CA TYR A 153 28.64 19.28 8.64
C TYR A 153 29.48 18.59 7.58
N LYS A 154 30.51 17.84 7.97
CA LYS A 154 31.45 17.21 7.06
C LYS A 154 31.73 15.78 7.50
N THR A 155 31.84 14.86 6.55
CA THR A 155 32.49 13.56 6.74
C THR A 155 33.87 13.55 6.10
N ASP A 156 34.78 12.80 6.72
CA ASP A 156 36.19 12.72 6.34
C ASP A 156 36.62 11.26 6.22
N SER A 157 37.29 10.91 5.12
CA SER A 157 37.89 9.59 4.91
C SER A 157 39.01 9.67 3.85
N PRO A 158 39.83 8.61 3.67
CA PRO A 158 40.88 8.59 2.66
C PRO A 158 40.36 8.85 1.23
N ILE A 159 41.22 9.38 0.37
CA ILE A 159 40.91 9.67 -1.05
C ILE A 159 40.45 8.38 -1.75
N LEU A 160 39.45 8.49 -2.64
CA LEU A 160 39.01 7.37 -3.45
C LEU A 160 40.13 6.89 -4.40
N GLU A 161 40.26 5.58 -4.60
CA GLU A 161 41.25 5.02 -5.51
C GLU A 161 40.97 5.51 -6.95
N ALA A 162 41.93 6.22 -7.55
CA ALA A 162 41.84 6.60 -8.95
C ALA A 162 42.12 5.41 -9.87
N ASN A 163 41.59 5.47 -11.08
CA ASN A 163 41.69 4.44 -12.10
C ASN A 163 41.08 3.09 -11.69
N LYS A 164 40.04 3.14 -10.86
CA LYS A 164 39.23 1.98 -10.45
C LYS A 164 37.80 2.43 -10.15
N TRP A 165 36.84 1.52 -10.32
CA TRP A 165 35.47 1.74 -9.89
C TRP A 165 35.38 1.71 -8.36
N ASN A 166 34.78 2.76 -7.79
CA ASN A 166 34.39 2.82 -6.39
C ASN A 166 32.89 3.05 -6.30
N HIS A 167 32.20 2.31 -5.43
CA HIS A 167 30.84 2.62 -5.05
C HIS A 167 30.87 3.58 -3.87
N VAL A 168 30.10 4.65 -3.95
CA VAL A 168 30.00 5.67 -2.91
C VAL A 168 28.55 5.78 -2.47
N ALA A 169 28.29 5.86 -1.17
CA ALA A 169 26.98 6.23 -0.64
C ALA A 169 27.09 7.23 0.51
N ILE A 170 26.24 8.26 0.50
CA ILE A 170 26.10 9.22 1.60
C ILE A 170 24.67 9.16 2.13
N VAL A 171 24.53 9.09 3.46
CA VAL A 171 23.25 9.00 4.16
C VAL A 171 23.09 10.19 5.09
N ILE A 172 22.08 11.01 4.86
CA ILE A 172 21.60 12.06 5.76
C ILE A 172 20.41 11.49 6.53
N ASP A 173 20.63 11.17 7.80
CA ASP A 173 19.61 10.63 8.69
C ASP A 173 19.21 11.72 9.70
N ILE A 174 18.10 12.39 9.40
CA ILE A 174 17.59 13.49 10.22
C ILE A 174 17.07 13.00 11.56
N PRO A 175 16.27 11.91 11.64
CA PRO A 175 15.90 11.32 12.92
C PRO A 175 17.12 10.99 13.78
N SER A 176 18.17 10.37 13.19
CA SER A 176 19.38 10.00 13.93
C SER A 176 20.36 11.16 14.17
N GLN A 177 20.13 12.33 13.56
CA GLN A 177 21.02 13.49 13.54
C GLN A 177 22.44 13.10 13.11
N SER A 178 22.55 12.31 12.04
CA SER A 178 23.83 11.85 11.51
C SER A 178 23.99 12.04 10.01
N LEU A 179 25.25 12.17 9.62
CA LEU A 179 25.72 12.14 8.22
C LEU A 179 26.74 11.00 8.12
N ASN A 180 26.45 10.00 7.29
CA ASN A 180 27.30 8.82 7.13
C ASN A 180 27.83 8.72 5.70
N ALA A 181 29.09 8.35 5.55
CA ALA A 181 29.73 8.11 4.26
C ALA A 181 30.22 6.67 4.17
N TYR A 182 29.93 6.04 3.02
CA TYR A 182 30.27 4.66 2.72
C TYR A 182 31.08 4.59 1.42
N VAL A 183 32.04 3.68 1.37
CA VAL A 183 32.83 3.35 0.18
C VAL A 183 32.85 1.83 0.01
N ASN A 184 32.49 1.35 -1.18
CA ASN A 184 32.46 -0.08 -1.53
C ASN A 184 31.66 -0.94 -0.54
N GLY A 185 30.51 -0.43 -0.10
CA GLY A 185 29.62 -1.13 0.84
C GLY A 185 29.96 -0.92 2.32
N VAL A 186 31.10 -0.32 2.65
CA VAL A 186 31.60 -0.23 4.03
C VAL A 186 31.48 1.20 4.56
N LEU A 187 31.04 1.37 5.82
CA LEU A 187 30.99 2.66 6.50
C LEU A 187 32.41 3.19 6.76
N VAL A 188 32.76 4.34 6.17
CA VAL A 188 34.10 4.95 6.31
C VAL A 188 34.13 6.19 7.20
N SER A 189 32.99 6.84 7.44
CA SER A 189 32.92 8.04 8.27
C SER A 189 31.50 8.33 8.76
N THR A 190 31.38 8.84 10.00
CA THR A 190 30.11 9.28 10.59
C THR A 190 30.28 10.60 11.32
N THR A 191 29.41 11.55 11.03
CA THR A 191 29.29 12.83 11.73
C THR A 191 27.99 12.81 12.53
N LYS A 192 28.09 13.00 13.85
CA LYS A 192 26.93 13.03 14.78
C LYS A 192 26.50 14.47 15.08
N ASN A 193 25.34 14.63 15.70
CA ASN A 193 24.76 15.92 16.09
C ASN A 193 24.53 16.85 14.88
N VAL A 194 24.16 16.26 13.75
CA VAL A 194 23.78 16.97 12.52
C VAL A 194 22.37 17.53 12.72
N ASN A 195 22.28 18.71 13.32
CA ASN A 195 21.02 19.43 13.52
C ASN A 195 20.58 20.13 12.23
N LEU A 196 20.10 19.33 11.28
CA LEU A 196 19.72 19.76 9.94
C LEU A 196 18.21 19.56 9.74
N LYS A 197 17.58 20.47 9.01
CA LYS A 197 16.31 20.22 8.33
C LYS A 197 16.57 20.29 6.84
N LEU A 198 16.15 19.29 6.06
CA LEU A 198 16.40 19.29 4.61
C LEU A 198 15.80 20.51 3.90
N GLU A 199 14.76 21.11 4.45
CA GLU A 199 14.19 22.40 4.02
C GLU A 199 15.21 23.56 4.03
N GLN A 200 16.32 23.45 4.77
CA GLN A 200 17.42 24.42 4.77
C GLN A 200 18.30 24.29 3.52
N LEU A 201 18.27 23.12 2.86
CA LEU A 201 19.03 22.78 1.65
C LEU A 201 18.16 22.78 0.39
N PHE A 202 16.89 22.42 0.52
CA PHE A 202 15.95 22.24 -0.59
C PHE A 202 14.62 22.97 -0.30
N ASP A 203 14.01 23.54 -1.33
CA ASP A 203 12.68 24.14 -1.24
C ASP A 203 11.62 23.04 -1.37
N SER A 204 10.59 23.10 -0.52
CA SER A 204 9.47 22.15 -0.49
C SER A 204 8.45 22.36 -1.63
N ASN A 205 8.36 23.57 -2.21
CA ASN A 205 7.52 23.88 -3.39
C ASN A 205 8.31 23.70 -4.72
N ALA A 206 8.97 22.56 -4.83
CA ALA A 206 10.31 22.32 -5.38
C ALA A 206 10.57 22.43 -6.90
N GLY A 207 9.63 22.85 -7.73
CA GLY A 207 9.79 22.70 -9.20
C GLY A 207 10.78 23.66 -9.90
N LYS A 208 11.30 24.72 -9.24
CA LYS A 208 12.08 25.77 -9.94
C LYS A 208 13.39 26.23 -9.29
N ASN A 209 13.59 26.00 -7.99
CA ASN A 209 14.70 26.62 -7.24
C ASN A 209 15.79 25.63 -6.81
N ASN A 210 15.48 24.34 -6.71
CA ASN A 210 16.46 23.33 -6.36
C ASN A 210 17.35 23.05 -7.58
N MET A 211 18.65 23.25 -7.43
CA MET A 211 19.66 22.88 -8.41
C MET A 211 20.29 21.56 -7.99
N LEU A 212 20.23 20.56 -8.86
CA LEU A 212 20.74 19.22 -8.57
C LEU A 212 21.71 18.81 -9.68
N TYR A 213 23.02 19.02 -9.49
CA TYR A 213 24.03 18.70 -10.51
C TYR A 213 24.90 17.50 -10.14
N ILE A 214 25.04 16.57 -11.09
CA ILE A 214 26.03 15.49 -11.05
C ILE A 214 27.21 15.91 -11.92
N GLY A 215 28.41 15.92 -11.35
CA GLY A 215 29.65 16.23 -12.05
C GLY A 215 30.01 17.72 -12.19
N LYS A 216 29.29 18.62 -11.51
CA LYS A 216 29.51 20.09 -11.54
C LYS A 216 29.29 20.70 -10.15
N SER A 217 30.11 21.70 -9.80
CA SER A 217 29.99 22.49 -8.55
C SER A 217 29.16 23.77 -8.71
N PHE A 218 28.57 24.26 -7.61
CA PHE A 218 27.96 25.59 -7.49
C PHE A 218 28.99 26.70 -7.25
N LEU A 219 30.14 26.37 -6.67
CA LEU A 219 31.03 27.33 -6.03
C LEU A 219 32.16 27.84 -6.93
N SER A 220 32.46 27.13 -8.01
CA SER A 220 33.61 27.45 -8.86
C SER A 220 33.25 27.38 -10.34
N GLU A 221 33.38 28.52 -11.03
CA GLU A 221 33.35 28.52 -12.49
C GLU A 221 34.50 27.65 -13.01
N GLY A 222 34.18 26.48 -13.58
CA GLY A 222 35.16 25.62 -14.23
C GLY A 222 35.50 24.31 -13.53
N SER A 223 34.93 23.99 -12.35
CA SER A 223 35.17 22.68 -11.73
C SER A 223 34.18 21.62 -12.20
N TYR A 224 34.67 20.75 -13.09
CA TYR A 224 33.94 19.64 -13.70
C TYR A 224 34.60 18.31 -13.35
N LEU A 225 33.79 17.27 -13.20
CA LEU A 225 34.27 15.94 -12.85
C LEU A 225 34.97 15.25 -14.04
N ASN A 226 36.15 14.69 -13.79
CA ASN A 226 36.84 13.79 -14.72
C ASN A 226 36.67 12.33 -14.27
N ALA A 227 35.55 11.72 -14.64
CA ALA A 227 35.22 10.37 -14.23
C ALA A 227 34.34 9.62 -15.25
N LYS A 228 34.26 8.29 -15.08
CA LYS A 228 33.12 7.50 -15.58
C LYS A 228 32.12 7.31 -14.44
N LEU A 229 30.82 7.35 -14.74
CA LEU A 229 29.74 7.19 -13.77
C LEU A 229 28.80 6.07 -14.20
N HIS A 230 28.31 5.31 -13.23
CA HIS A 230 27.30 4.27 -13.42
C HIS A 230 26.34 4.23 -12.23
N ASP A 231 25.08 3.86 -12.50
CA ASP A 231 24.05 3.55 -11.50
C ASP A 231 23.96 4.54 -10.31
N PHE A 232 23.63 5.80 -10.61
CA PHE A 232 23.44 6.85 -9.62
C PHE A 232 22.01 6.83 -9.08
N ARG A 233 21.84 6.73 -7.76
CA ARG A 233 20.55 6.51 -7.10
C ARG A 233 20.29 7.51 -5.99
N LEU A 234 19.04 7.97 -5.91
CA LEU A 234 18.52 8.88 -4.90
C LEU A 234 17.43 8.16 -4.11
N TYR A 235 17.51 8.16 -2.78
CA TYR A 235 16.53 7.53 -1.89
C TYR A 235 15.96 8.55 -0.91
N ARG A 236 14.68 8.42 -0.60
CA ARG A 236 13.96 9.23 0.42
C ARG A 236 14.01 8.63 1.82
N VAL A 237 14.81 7.59 2.00
CA VAL A 237 14.99 6.88 3.26
C VAL A 237 16.47 6.87 3.64
N PRO A 238 16.81 6.88 4.94
CA PRO A 238 18.17 6.64 5.38
C PRO A 238 18.48 5.14 5.20
N LEU A 239 19.36 4.80 4.26
CA LEU A 239 19.75 3.41 4.02
C LEU A 239 20.71 2.95 5.11
N ASN A 240 20.50 1.73 5.58
CA ASN A 240 21.40 1.10 6.55
C ASN A 240 22.59 0.41 5.84
N GLU A 241 23.59 0.00 6.63
CA GLU A 241 24.81 -0.65 6.14
C GLU A 241 24.52 -1.92 5.31
N LYS A 242 23.57 -2.76 5.73
CA LYS A 242 23.20 -3.98 4.99
C LYS A 242 22.61 -3.65 3.61
N GLN A 243 21.73 -2.66 3.52
CA GLN A 243 21.13 -2.22 2.26
C GLN A 243 22.19 -1.66 1.31
N ILE A 244 23.13 -0.85 1.82
CA ILE A 244 24.23 -0.30 1.02
C ILE A 244 25.19 -1.41 0.56
N GLY A 245 25.45 -2.39 1.41
CA GLY A 245 26.19 -3.61 1.07
C GLY A 245 25.49 -4.41 -0.05
N LYS A 246 24.18 -4.67 0.09
CA LYS A 246 23.38 -5.36 -0.95
C LYS A 246 23.46 -4.63 -2.29
N ILE A 247 23.27 -3.30 -2.33
CA ILE A 247 23.43 -2.50 -3.56
C ILE A 247 24.81 -2.73 -4.19
N TYR A 248 25.88 -2.69 -3.39
CA TYR A 248 27.24 -2.89 -3.86
C TYR A 248 27.47 -4.31 -4.44
N HIS A 249 27.12 -5.36 -3.70
CA HIS A 249 27.34 -6.74 -4.12
C HIS A 249 26.45 -7.16 -5.30
N ASN A 250 25.18 -6.74 -5.30
CA ASN A 250 24.24 -6.99 -6.40
C ASN A 250 24.75 -6.39 -7.72
N SER A 251 25.36 -5.20 -7.69
CA SER A 251 25.98 -4.58 -8.88
C SER A 251 27.19 -5.36 -9.42
N LEU A 252 27.88 -6.16 -8.58
CA LEU A 252 29.09 -6.90 -8.97
C LEU A 252 28.86 -8.36 -9.34
N LYS A 253 27.63 -8.89 -9.19
CA LYS A 253 27.31 -10.32 -9.37
C LYS A 253 28.15 -11.26 -8.51
N GLU A 254 28.56 -10.82 -7.34
CA GLU A 254 28.97 -11.78 -6.32
C GLU A 254 27.71 -12.56 -5.95
N GLU A 255 27.60 -13.83 -6.37
CA GLU A 255 26.58 -14.76 -5.87
C GLU A 255 26.78 -14.89 -4.36
N GLY A 256 26.19 -13.97 -3.59
CA GLY A 256 25.92 -14.16 -2.19
C GLY A 256 24.84 -15.21 -2.09
N GLU A 257 25.10 -16.27 -1.32
CA GLU A 257 24.15 -17.31 -0.99
C GLU A 257 22.78 -16.67 -0.69
N GLU A 258 21.72 -17.17 -1.34
CA GLU A 258 20.34 -17.00 -0.88
C GLU A 258 20.19 -17.72 0.47
N GLU A 259 20.91 -17.27 1.49
CA GLU A 259 20.61 -17.64 2.86
C GLU A 259 19.33 -16.89 3.23
N GLU A 260 18.24 -17.64 3.40
CA GLU A 260 17.07 -17.29 4.20
C GLU A 260 17.45 -17.05 5.68
N GLU A 261 18.57 -16.38 5.96
CA GLU A 261 18.93 -15.96 7.31
C GLU A 261 18.06 -14.77 7.70
N THR A 262 17.31 -14.99 8.77
CA THR A 262 16.41 -14.07 9.46
C THR A 262 16.90 -12.63 9.41
N GLU A 263 16.22 -11.79 8.63
CA GLU A 263 16.48 -10.36 8.53
C GLU A 263 16.35 -9.69 9.92
N GLU A 264 17.49 -9.58 10.62
CA GLU A 264 17.58 -8.89 11.89
C GLU A 264 17.23 -7.41 11.68
N ALA A 265 16.18 -7.00 12.41
CA ALA A 265 15.45 -5.76 12.30
C ALA A 265 16.28 -4.48 12.44
N VAL A 266 15.77 -3.44 11.77
CA VAL A 266 16.15 -2.02 11.84
C VAL A 266 16.43 -1.59 13.29
N GLY A 267 17.71 -1.38 13.61
CA GLY A 267 18.25 -1.16 14.96
C GLY A 267 17.97 0.20 15.61
N ASP A 268 16.88 0.89 15.27
CA ASP A 268 16.66 2.27 15.73
C ASP A 268 15.49 2.44 16.69
N LEU A 269 14.68 1.40 16.95
CA LEU A 269 13.62 1.46 17.96
C LEU A 269 14.12 0.95 19.33
N PRO A 270 13.62 1.52 20.44
CA PRO A 270 14.02 1.07 21.78
C PRO A 270 13.78 -0.42 21.99
N LYS A 271 14.78 -1.15 22.48
CA LYS A 271 14.62 -2.56 22.88
C LYS A 271 14.21 -2.63 24.34
N PHE A 272 13.15 -3.39 24.63
CA PHE A 272 12.70 -3.67 25.99
C PHE A 272 13.06 -5.11 26.37
N SER A 273 13.39 -5.34 27.65
CA SER A 273 13.56 -6.71 28.13
C SER A 273 12.25 -7.48 28.04
N LYS A 274 12.30 -8.75 27.62
CA LYS A 274 11.13 -9.64 27.50
C LYS A 274 10.37 -9.83 28.83
N THR A 275 11.03 -9.59 29.96
CA THR A 275 10.48 -9.75 31.31
C THR A 275 10.14 -8.43 32.01
N THR A 276 10.40 -7.27 31.38
CA THR A 276 9.98 -5.98 31.94
C THR A 276 8.47 -5.87 31.82
N PRO A 277 7.72 -5.71 32.93
CA PRO A 277 6.27 -5.60 32.85
C PRO A 277 5.82 -4.39 32.03
N GLN A 278 4.79 -4.58 31.21
CA GLN A 278 4.28 -3.59 30.25
C GLN A 278 2.82 -3.21 30.58
N LEU A 279 2.48 -1.92 30.67
CA LEU A 279 1.14 -1.44 31.07
C LEU A 279 0.56 -2.21 32.28
N TYR A 280 -0.66 -2.73 32.13
CA TYR A 280 -1.40 -3.47 33.15
C TYR A 280 -0.75 -4.81 33.49
N ASN A 281 0.16 -5.34 32.66
CA ASN A 281 0.86 -6.60 32.94
C ASN A 281 1.74 -6.50 34.21
N GLN A 282 2.10 -5.29 34.66
CA GLN A 282 2.77 -5.08 35.96
C GLN A 282 1.92 -5.48 37.17
N TYR A 283 0.60 -5.49 37.00
CA TYR A 283 -0.36 -5.93 38.02
C TYR A 283 -0.89 -7.34 37.74
N LEU A 284 -0.58 -7.94 36.59
CA LEU A 284 -1.07 -9.25 36.19
C LEU A 284 -0.40 -10.36 37.01
N THR A 285 -1.21 -11.27 37.56
CA THR A 285 -0.75 -12.38 38.39
C THR A 285 -0.98 -13.74 37.73
N SER A 286 -2.05 -13.88 36.96
CA SER A 286 -2.36 -15.09 36.21
C SER A 286 -3.27 -14.79 35.02
N VAL A 287 -3.25 -15.69 34.04
CA VAL A 287 -4.14 -15.70 32.87
C VAL A 287 -4.86 -17.04 32.85
N SER A 288 -6.16 -17.02 32.58
CA SER A 288 -6.96 -18.25 32.56
C SER A 288 -6.55 -19.14 31.39
N ASP A 289 -6.54 -20.46 31.62
CA ASP A 289 -6.45 -21.42 30.52
C ASP A 289 -7.75 -21.41 29.70
N VAL A 290 -7.66 -21.69 28.41
CA VAL A 290 -8.80 -21.72 27.48
C VAL A 290 -9.01 -23.12 26.91
N LYS A 291 -10.27 -23.50 26.69
CA LYS A 291 -10.64 -24.74 26.00
C LYS A 291 -11.20 -24.39 24.65
N ILE A 292 -10.61 -24.94 23.59
CA ILE A 292 -10.98 -24.65 22.21
C ILE A 292 -11.29 -25.94 21.49
N GLU A 293 -12.27 -25.89 20.59
CA GLU A 293 -12.61 -27.01 19.72
C GLU A 293 -12.29 -26.66 18.28
N THR A 294 -11.83 -27.65 17.53
CA THR A 294 -11.69 -27.58 16.08
C THR A 294 -12.07 -28.93 15.47
N VAL A 295 -12.03 -29.01 14.15
CA VAL A 295 -12.29 -30.25 13.40
C VAL A 295 -11.03 -30.74 12.70
N VAL A 296 -11.01 -32.04 12.39
CA VAL A 296 -9.92 -32.66 11.63
C VAL A 296 -9.62 -31.87 10.35
N GLY A 297 -8.35 -31.52 10.16
CA GLY A 297 -7.83 -30.78 9.01
C GLY A 297 -7.83 -29.26 9.15
N SER A 298 -8.52 -28.67 10.12
CA SER A 298 -8.60 -27.20 10.30
C SER A 298 -7.97 -26.74 11.61
N LEU A 299 -7.09 -25.75 11.54
CA LEU A 299 -6.48 -25.17 12.75
C LEU A 299 -7.52 -24.42 13.59
N PRO A 300 -7.40 -24.41 14.93
CA PRO A 300 -8.31 -23.68 15.80
C PRO A 300 -8.14 -22.16 15.67
N ARG A 301 -9.22 -21.39 15.92
CA ARG A 301 -9.11 -19.95 16.23
C ARG A 301 -8.88 -19.78 17.73
N LEU A 302 -7.64 -19.46 18.12
CA LEU A 302 -7.26 -19.25 19.52
C LEU A 302 -7.65 -17.84 19.97
N PRO A 303 -8.31 -17.62 21.12
CA PRO A 303 -8.72 -16.29 21.56
C PRO A 303 -7.48 -15.40 21.80
N ARG A 304 -7.40 -14.26 21.11
CA ARG A 304 -6.25 -13.33 21.22
C ARG A 304 -6.25 -12.56 22.53
N TYR A 305 -7.43 -12.36 23.11
CA TYR A 305 -7.63 -11.72 24.40
C TYR A 305 -8.25 -12.73 25.37
N VAL A 306 -7.67 -12.84 26.57
CA VAL A 306 -8.07 -13.82 27.60
C VAL A 306 -8.17 -13.13 28.96
N LYS A 307 -9.11 -13.56 29.80
CA LYS A 307 -9.29 -13.01 31.14
C LYS A 307 -8.03 -13.15 32.01
N GLY A 308 -7.53 -12.03 32.49
CA GLY A 308 -6.44 -11.92 33.47
C GLY A 308 -6.93 -11.69 34.90
N VAL A 309 -6.08 -12.03 35.88
CA VAL A 309 -6.29 -11.71 37.29
C VAL A 309 -5.21 -10.72 37.74
N TYR A 310 -5.64 -9.60 38.30
CA TYR A 310 -4.78 -8.47 38.64
C TYR A 310 -4.70 -8.25 40.16
N ARG A 311 -3.54 -7.81 40.66
CA ARG A 311 -3.29 -7.50 42.08
C ARG A 311 -3.59 -6.04 42.41
N ASN A 312 -3.53 -5.70 43.70
CA ASN A 312 -3.63 -4.34 44.23
C ASN A 312 -4.97 -3.64 43.93
N GLY A 313 -6.05 -4.41 43.77
CA GLY A 313 -7.38 -3.88 43.48
C GLY A 313 -7.51 -3.18 42.13
N ILE A 314 -6.60 -3.46 41.19
CA ILE A 314 -6.70 -3.02 39.80
C ILE A 314 -7.62 -3.99 39.05
N GLU A 315 -8.62 -3.47 38.36
CA GLU A 315 -9.36 -4.21 37.34
C GLU A 315 -8.70 -3.90 35.99
N GLY A 316 -7.93 -4.84 35.45
CA GLY A 316 -7.25 -4.69 34.16
C GLY A 316 -8.11 -5.17 32.97
N PRO A 317 -7.69 -4.84 31.73
CA PRO A 317 -8.38 -5.29 30.52
C PRO A 317 -8.24 -6.82 30.31
N GLU A 318 -8.83 -7.36 29.26
CA GLU A 318 -8.46 -8.70 28.80
C GLU A 318 -7.00 -8.71 28.32
N VAL A 319 -6.28 -9.79 28.60
CA VAL A 319 -4.84 -9.93 28.35
C VAL A 319 -4.62 -10.39 26.92
N ARG A 320 -3.82 -9.63 26.15
CA ARG A 320 -3.32 -10.07 24.85
C ARG A 320 -2.38 -11.26 25.04
N VAL A 321 -2.76 -12.42 24.51
CA VAL A 321 -1.93 -13.63 24.46
C VAL A 321 -1.40 -13.82 23.05
N ILE A 322 -0.09 -13.98 22.93
CA ILE A 322 0.58 -14.34 21.67
C ILE A 322 0.66 -15.86 21.62
N TRP A 323 -0.11 -16.45 20.70
CA TRP A 323 -0.11 -17.90 20.48
C TRP A 323 0.88 -18.27 19.37
N PRO A 324 1.51 -19.45 19.45
CA PRO A 324 2.25 -20.01 18.32
C PRO A 324 1.37 -20.07 17.07
N ALA A 325 1.91 -19.59 15.95
CA ALA A 325 1.25 -19.63 14.64
C ALA A 325 1.93 -20.71 13.78
N PRO A 326 1.42 -21.96 13.76
CA PRO A 326 2.00 -23.01 12.93
C PRO A 326 1.88 -22.67 11.43
N THR A 327 2.89 -23.07 10.66
CA THR A 327 2.94 -22.92 9.20
C THR A 327 2.26 -24.07 8.47
N ASP A 328 1.85 -25.11 9.19
CA ASP A 328 1.13 -26.27 8.67
C ASP A 328 -0.12 -26.61 9.52
N ASN A 329 -0.94 -27.58 9.08
CA ASN A 329 -2.09 -28.12 9.83
C ASN A 329 -1.85 -29.55 10.34
N ASN A 330 -0.60 -30.00 10.50
CA ASN A 330 -0.27 -31.37 10.92
C ASN A 330 -0.84 -31.73 12.29
N SER A 331 -0.90 -30.75 13.20
CA SER A 331 -1.41 -30.91 14.57
C SER A 331 -2.90 -31.30 14.65
N VAL A 332 -3.64 -31.14 13.56
CA VAL A 332 -5.10 -31.37 13.52
C VAL A 332 -5.51 -32.42 12.48
N LEU A 333 -4.57 -33.20 11.93
CA LEU A 333 -4.91 -34.25 10.94
C LEU A 333 -5.66 -35.45 11.55
N ASN A 334 -5.64 -35.59 12.87
CA ASN A 334 -6.34 -36.67 13.58
C ASN A 334 -7.16 -36.11 14.74
N ALA A 335 -8.29 -36.76 15.04
CA ALA A 335 -9.09 -36.42 16.22
C ALA A 335 -8.30 -36.72 17.50
N GLY A 336 -8.46 -35.89 18.52
CA GLY A 336 -7.69 -35.99 19.75
C GLY A 336 -7.65 -34.68 20.52
N GLN A 337 -6.72 -34.58 21.47
CA GLN A 337 -6.52 -33.37 22.25
C GLN A 337 -5.02 -33.05 22.33
N TYR A 338 -4.68 -31.76 22.20
CA TYR A 338 -3.34 -31.26 22.38
C TYR A 338 -3.36 -29.90 23.08
N THR A 339 -2.22 -29.48 23.63
CA THR A 339 -2.10 -28.20 24.34
C THR A 339 -1.18 -27.26 23.58
N VAL A 340 -1.64 -26.04 23.36
CA VAL A 340 -0.84 -24.93 22.84
C VAL A 340 -0.47 -24.02 24.01
N ILE A 341 0.79 -23.59 24.07
CA ILE A 341 1.30 -22.69 25.11
C ILE A 341 1.53 -21.32 24.50
N GLY A 342 0.85 -20.30 25.02
CA GLY A 342 1.02 -18.91 24.61
C GLY A 342 2.06 -18.17 25.47
N SER A 343 2.31 -16.92 25.10
CA SER A 343 3.10 -15.97 25.88
C SER A 343 2.34 -14.66 26.08
N VAL A 344 2.73 -13.91 27.11
CA VAL A 344 2.21 -12.58 27.41
C VAL A 344 3.39 -11.62 27.51
N ALA A 345 3.40 -10.59 26.67
CA ALA A 345 4.50 -9.65 26.56
C ALA A 345 4.83 -8.98 27.91
N GLY A 346 6.12 -8.91 28.25
CA GLY A 346 6.59 -8.35 29.51
C GLY A 346 6.42 -9.24 30.74
N THR A 347 6.09 -10.53 30.57
CA THR A 347 5.90 -11.48 31.70
C THR A 347 6.44 -12.88 31.37
N ASP A 348 6.65 -13.69 32.41
CA ASP A 348 6.96 -15.11 32.28
C ASP A 348 5.72 -16.02 32.22
N LEU A 349 4.51 -15.43 32.16
CA LEU A 349 3.25 -16.20 32.16
C LEU A 349 3.09 -17.02 30.87
N LYS A 350 2.62 -18.27 31.04
CA LYS A 350 2.44 -19.27 29.97
C LYS A 350 1.00 -19.78 29.95
N PRO A 351 0.03 -18.95 29.48
CA PRO A 351 -1.36 -19.39 29.34
C PRO A 351 -1.46 -20.62 28.41
N LYS A 352 -2.37 -21.55 28.73
CA LYS A 352 -2.56 -22.77 27.94
C LYS A 352 -3.89 -22.76 27.22
N ALA A 353 -3.88 -23.20 25.97
CA ALA A 353 -5.06 -23.54 25.21
C ALA A 353 -5.14 -25.05 25.04
N VAL A 354 -6.15 -25.68 25.63
CA VAL A 354 -6.43 -27.11 25.43
C VAL A 354 -7.34 -27.25 24.22
N VAL A 355 -6.78 -27.73 23.11
CA VAL A 355 -7.47 -27.88 21.83
C VAL A 355 -8.00 -29.29 21.68
N THR A 356 -9.31 -29.42 21.45
CA THR A 356 -9.96 -30.70 21.16
C THR A 356 -10.31 -30.76 19.67
N VAL A 357 -9.68 -31.68 18.95
CA VAL A 357 -9.92 -31.95 17.53
C VAL A 357 -11.01 -33.00 17.41
N LYS A 358 -12.17 -32.61 16.88
CA LYS A 358 -13.30 -33.50 16.64
C LYS A 358 -13.26 -34.05 15.21
N VAL A 359 -13.83 -35.25 15.02
CA VAL A 359 -14.08 -35.76 13.66
C VAL A 359 -14.95 -34.74 12.92
N ALA A 360 -14.58 -34.45 11.67
CA ALA A 360 -15.26 -33.45 10.88
C ALA A 360 -16.74 -33.76 10.74
N LYS A 361 -17.57 -32.78 11.08
CA LYS A 361 -18.92 -32.61 10.53
C LYS A 361 -18.84 -31.35 9.69
N GLU A 362 -19.35 -31.36 8.46
CA GLU A 362 -19.39 -30.14 7.66
C GLU A 362 -20.09 -29.04 8.45
N SER A 363 -19.34 -27.99 8.80
CA SER A 363 -19.92 -26.77 9.34
C SER A 363 -20.56 -26.02 8.18
N ALA A 364 -21.84 -25.70 8.33
CA ALA A 364 -22.53 -24.82 7.39
C ALA A 364 -21.83 -23.45 7.39
N THR A 365 -21.50 -22.96 6.20
CA THR A 365 -21.10 -21.57 5.99
C THR A 365 -22.35 -20.69 5.92
N PRO A 366 -22.25 -19.40 6.28
CA PRO A 366 -23.41 -18.51 6.34
C PRO A 366 -23.91 -18.16 4.94
N GLU A 367 -25.20 -17.93 4.82
CA GLU A 367 -25.82 -17.42 3.58
C GLU A 367 -25.83 -15.88 3.57
N LEU A 368 -25.92 -15.30 2.38
CA LEU A 368 -26.07 -13.86 2.20
C LEU A 368 -27.41 -13.40 2.80
N LYS A 369 -27.40 -12.42 3.70
CA LYS A 369 -28.60 -11.92 4.40
C LYS A 369 -28.93 -10.47 4.10
N LEU A 370 -27.91 -9.67 3.78
CA LEU A 370 -28.06 -8.23 3.56
C LEU A 370 -27.68 -7.81 2.14
N LYS A 371 -28.10 -6.60 1.79
CA LYS A 371 -27.69 -5.84 0.61
C LYS A 371 -27.29 -4.42 1.03
N ALA A 372 -26.37 -3.86 0.26
CA ALA A 372 -26.06 -2.43 0.36
C ALA A 372 -27.15 -1.58 -0.29
N PHE A 373 -27.28 -0.33 0.17
CA PHE A 373 -28.04 0.70 -0.54
C PHE A 373 -27.19 1.28 -1.66
N HIS A 374 -27.85 1.74 -2.73
CA HIS A 374 -27.14 2.42 -3.81
C HIS A 374 -26.65 3.80 -3.35
N LEU A 375 -25.59 4.33 -4.00
CA LEU A 375 -24.97 5.60 -3.60
C LEU A 375 -25.89 6.81 -3.75
N ASP A 376 -26.91 6.73 -4.60
CA ASP A 376 -27.95 7.74 -4.83
C ASP A 376 -29.11 7.65 -3.83
N GLU A 377 -29.22 6.54 -3.10
CA GLU A 377 -30.20 6.35 -2.03
C GLU A 377 -29.73 6.94 -0.68
N VAL A 378 -28.45 7.23 -0.52
CA VAL A 378 -27.90 7.80 0.73
C VAL A 378 -27.13 9.10 0.44
N SER A 379 -27.60 10.22 0.97
CA SER A 379 -26.85 11.48 0.95
C SER A 379 -26.06 11.68 2.24
N LEU A 380 -24.88 12.30 2.12
CA LEU A 380 -24.17 12.87 3.27
C LEU A 380 -24.69 14.28 3.52
N ASP A 381 -25.03 14.57 4.76
CA ASP A 381 -25.58 15.85 5.20
C ASP A 381 -24.55 16.60 6.07
N SER A 382 -24.79 17.89 6.29
CA SER A 382 -24.03 18.67 7.28
C SER A 382 -24.26 18.14 8.70
N ASP A 383 -23.34 18.45 9.62
CA ASP A 383 -23.50 18.10 11.04
C ASP A 383 -24.70 18.81 11.70
N LEU A 384 -24.93 18.50 12.99
CA LEU A 384 -26.00 19.13 13.79
C LEU A 384 -25.96 20.66 13.83
N HIS A 385 -24.78 21.25 13.65
CA HIS A 385 -24.52 22.69 13.71
C HIS A 385 -24.48 23.34 12.33
N GLY A 386 -24.67 22.56 11.26
CA GLY A 386 -24.70 23.03 9.87
C GLY A 386 -23.31 23.16 9.22
N HIS A 387 -22.25 22.60 9.81
CA HIS A 387 -20.94 22.58 9.18
C HIS A 387 -20.75 21.37 8.27
N ASN A 388 -19.80 21.47 7.33
CA ASN A 388 -19.41 20.33 6.53
C ASN A 388 -18.63 19.34 7.39
N THR A 389 -19.07 18.08 7.41
CA THR A 389 -18.32 17.01 8.05
C THR A 389 -17.01 16.73 7.30
N LYS A 390 -16.06 16.05 7.96
CA LYS A 390 -14.80 15.65 7.31
C LYS A 390 -15.03 14.78 6.05
N PHE A 391 -16.10 13.98 6.06
CA PHE A 391 -16.54 13.21 4.90
C PHE A 391 -16.89 14.11 3.71
N ILE A 392 -17.70 15.15 3.94
CA ILE A 392 -18.08 16.12 2.90
C ILE A 392 -16.89 16.92 2.43
N GLU A 393 -16.02 17.39 3.33
CA GLU A 393 -14.80 18.12 2.98
C GLU A 393 -13.92 17.30 2.03
N ASN A 394 -13.56 16.08 2.42
CA ASN A 394 -12.69 15.22 1.65
C ASN A 394 -13.36 14.80 0.34
N ARG A 395 -14.63 14.37 0.36
CA ARG A 395 -15.41 14.09 -0.86
C ARG A 395 -15.37 15.27 -1.83
N ASN A 396 -15.63 16.48 -1.35
CA ASN A 396 -15.70 17.67 -2.19
C ASN A 396 -14.33 18.02 -2.80
N LYS A 397 -13.21 17.84 -2.08
CA LYS A 397 -11.86 18.01 -2.66
C LYS A 397 -11.68 17.10 -3.88
N PHE A 398 -12.04 15.83 -3.73
CA PHE A 398 -11.89 14.83 -4.79
C PHE A 398 -12.87 15.05 -5.95
N ILE A 399 -14.17 15.18 -5.68
CA ILE A 399 -15.20 15.37 -6.72
C ILE A 399 -14.93 16.63 -7.56
N LYS A 400 -14.60 17.76 -6.92
CA LYS A 400 -14.34 19.02 -7.64
C LYS A 400 -13.08 18.96 -8.50
N ASN A 401 -12.04 18.25 -8.07
CA ASN A 401 -10.83 18.07 -8.87
C ASN A 401 -11.05 17.03 -9.98
N LEU A 402 -11.76 15.94 -9.69
CA LEU A 402 -12.11 14.91 -10.67
C LEU A 402 -12.93 15.50 -11.83
N ALA A 403 -13.90 16.38 -11.55
CA ALA A 403 -14.69 17.07 -12.58
C ALA A 403 -13.84 17.90 -13.56
N LYS A 404 -12.68 18.41 -13.11
CA LYS A 404 -11.76 19.25 -13.91
C LYS A 404 -10.75 18.46 -14.72
N THR A 405 -10.61 17.15 -14.49
CA THR A 405 -9.68 16.31 -15.23
C THR A 405 -9.99 16.29 -16.73
N ASN A 406 -8.96 16.09 -17.57
CA ASN A 406 -9.14 15.82 -18.99
C ASN A 406 -9.29 14.29 -19.22
N PRO A 407 -10.45 13.77 -19.69
CA PRO A 407 -10.61 12.35 -19.99
C PRO A 407 -9.59 11.83 -21.01
N ASP A 408 -9.10 12.68 -21.92
CA ASP A 408 -8.13 12.26 -22.92
C ASP A 408 -6.77 11.89 -22.31
N SER A 409 -6.40 12.45 -21.16
CA SER A 409 -5.19 12.03 -20.44
C SER A 409 -5.28 10.58 -19.97
N PHE A 410 -6.46 10.13 -19.55
CA PHE A 410 -6.71 8.74 -19.16
C PHE A 410 -6.80 7.82 -20.40
N LEU A 411 -7.32 8.31 -21.52
CA LEU A 411 -7.37 7.53 -22.77
C LEU A 411 -6.06 7.51 -23.55
N TYR A 412 -5.08 8.33 -23.16
CA TYR A 412 -3.84 8.55 -23.92
C TYR A 412 -3.12 7.24 -24.22
N MET A 413 -2.90 6.40 -23.20
CA MET A 413 -2.11 5.17 -23.35
C MET A 413 -2.83 4.08 -24.14
N PHE A 414 -4.18 4.07 -24.12
CA PHE A 414 -4.97 3.19 -24.99
C PHE A 414 -4.82 3.61 -26.45
N ARG A 415 -4.93 4.90 -26.75
CA ARG A 415 -4.70 5.41 -28.12
C ARG A 415 -3.28 5.14 -28.57
N ASN A 416 -2.29 5.33 -27.69
CA ASN A 416 -0.89 5.03 -27.99
C ASN A 416 -0.68 3.55 -28.37
N ALA A 417 -1.21 2.62 -27.57
CA ALA A 417 -1.13 1.19 -27.88
C ALA A 417 -1.74 0.87 -29.25
N PHE A 418 -2.90 1.44 -29.56
CA PHE A 418 -3.60 1.19 -30.83
C PHE A 418 -3.08 2.05 -32.01
N GLY A 419 -1.94 2.73 -31.85
CA GLY A 419 -1.35 3.58 -32.89
C GLY A 419 -2.25 4.75 -33.33
N GLN A 420 -3.20 5.16 -32.47
CA GLN A 420 -4.13 6.24 -32.75
C GLN A 420 -3.53 7.60 -32.40
N LYS A 421 -3.91 8.63 -33.17
CA LYS A 421 -3.50 10.01 -32.87
C LYS A 421 -4.16 10.49 -31.59
N GLN A 422 -3.42 11.27 -30.82
CA GLN A 422 -3.93 11.93 -29.63
C GLN A 422 -4.75 13.16 -30.03
N PRO A 423 -5.89 13.43 -29.36
CA PRO A 423 -6.59 14.70 -29.50
C PRO A 423 -5.72 15.90 -29.11
N GLU A 424 -6.03 17.07 -29.65
CA GLU A 424 -5.35 18.31 -29.27
C GLU A 424 -5.53 18.61 -27.76
N GLY A 425 -4.44 18.92 -27.06
CA GLY A 425 -4.45 19.18 -25.62
C GLY A 425 -4.49 17.94 -24.72
N ALA A 426 -4.36 16.74 -25.28
CA ALA A 426 -4.22 15.51 -24.49
C ALA A 426 -2.76 15.33 -24.00
N ASP A 427 -2.57 15.36 -22.69
CA ASP A 427 -1.28 15.09 -22.05
C ASP A 427 -1.26 13.69 -21.44
N ALA A 428 -0.14 12.98 -21.56
CA ALA A 428 0.09 11.71 -20.88
C ALA A 428 0.11 11.89 -19.36
N LEU A 429 -0.44 10.90 -18.64
CA LEU A 429 -0.30 10.82 -17.19
C LEU A 429 1.15 10.50 -16.80
N GLY A 430 1.58 10.99 -15.64
CA GLY A 430 2.89 10.73 -15.05
C GLY A 430 2.91 9.53 -14.09
N VAL A 431 4.05 9.35 -13.42
CA VAL A 431 4.30 8.30 -12.42
C VAL A 431 4.19 6.90 -13.05
N TRP A 432 3.28 6.03 -12.61
CA TRP A 432 3.22 4.65 -13.10
C TRP A 432 2.31 4.46 -14.34
N ASP A 433 1.67 5.53 -14.80
CA ASP A 433 0.86 5.57 -16.03
C ASP A 433 1.59 6.23 -17.21
N THR A 434 2.91 6.39 -17.11
CA THR A 434 3.71 6.94 -18.21
C THR A 434 3.77 6.01 -19.40
N GLN A 435 4.23 6.56 -20.52
CA GLN A 435 4.28 5.85 -21.77
C GLN A 435 5.15 4.59 -21.75
N ASP A 436 6.25 4.61 -21.02
CA ASP A 436 7.22 3.53 -20.93
C ASP A 436 7.01 2.58 -19.74
N THR A 437 6.10 2.93 -18.82
CA THR A 437 5.82 2.11 -17.65
C THR A 437 4.87 0.96 -17.99
N LYS A 438 5.19 -0.22 -17.48
CA LYS A 438 4.49 -1.49 -17.76
C LYS A 438 3.14 -1.64 -17.05
N LEU A 439 2.84 -0.78 -16.08
CA LEU A 439 1.56 -0.72 -15.36
C LEU A 439 0.54 0.23 -16.02
N ARG A 440 0.92 0.96 -17.09
CA ARG A 440 0.08 1.97 -17.72
C ARG A 440 -1.32 1.44 -18.06
N GLY A 441 -2.34 2.27 -17.87
CA GLY A 441 -3.75 1.94 -17.99
C GLY A 441 -4.45 1.71 -16.65
N HIS A 442 -3.70 1.47 -15.56
CA HIS A 442 -4.32 1.21 -14.26
C HIS A 442 -5.08 2.42 -13.70
N ALA A 443 -4.57 3.66 -13.86
CA ALA A 443 -5.31 4.85 -13.45
C ALA A 443 -6.62 5.01 -14.20
N THR A 444 -6.67 4.58 -15.47
CA THR A 444 -7.90 4.66 -16.27
C THR A 444 -8.99 3.79 -15.69
N GLY A 445 -8.66 2.57 -15.26
CA GLY A 445 -9.62 1.70 -14.59
C GLY A 445 -10.17 2.31 -13.30
N HIS A 446 -9.29 2.81 -12.42
CA HIS A 446 -9.71 3.53 -11.21
C HIS A 446 -10.53 4.79 -11.53
N TYR A 447 -10.18 5.51 -12.59
CA TYR A 447 -10.92 6.68 -13.05
C TYR A 447 -12.34 6.33 -13.47
N LEU A 448 -12.55 5.24 -14.23
CA LEU A 448 -13.88 4.75 -14.62
C LEU A 448 -14.76 4.45 -13.40
N THR A 449 -14.22 3.75 -12.40
CA THR A 449 -14.93 3.51 -11.12
C THR A 449 -15.25 4.81 -10.40
N ALA A 450 -14.27 5.72 -10.29
CA ALA A 450 -14.44 6.98 -9.57
C ALA A 450 -15.49 7.90 -10.23
N ILE A 451 -15.53 8.00 -11.56
CA ILE A 451 -16.56 8.79 -12.25
C ILE A 451 -17.95 8.13 -12.18
N ALA A 452 -18.04 6.79 -12.12
CA ALA A 452 -19.30 6.09 -11.88
C ALA A 452 -19.83 6.34 -10.46
N GLN A 453 -18.97 6.26 -9.45
CA GLN A 453 -19.30 6.57 -8.07
C GLN A 453 -19.66 8.05 -7.89
N ALA A 454 -18.92 8.96 -8.54
CA ALA A 454 -19.23 10.39 -8.53
C ALA A 454 -20.56 10.69 -9.23
N TYR A 455 -20.86 10.05 -10.36
CA TYR A 455 -22.16 10.16 -11.02
C TYR A 455 -23.30 9.75 -10.08
N ALA A 456 -23.21 8.57 -9.46
CA ALA A 456 -24.25 8.08 -8.56
C ALA A 456 -24.41 8.95 -7.29
N SER A 457 -23.31 9.49 -6.75
CA SER A 457 -23.33 10.25 -5.49
C SER A 457 -23.63 11.75 -5.63
N THR A 458 -23.56 12.31 -6.83
CA THR A 458 -23.72 13.77 -7.06
C THR A 458 -25.12 14.18 -7.51
N GLY A 459 -26.15 13.36 -7.27
CA GLY A 459 -27.54 13.73 -7.61
C GLY A 459 -28.04 15.05 -6.98
N TYR A 460 -27.36 15.54 -5.93
CA TYR A 460 -27.63 16.84 -5.31
C TYR A 460 -27.13 18.06 -6.14
N ASP A 461 -26.25 17.83 -7.12
CA ASP A 461 -25.66 18.86 -7.98
C ASP A 461 -25.79 18.44 -9.45
N LYS A 462 -26.75 19.05 -10.15
CA LYS A 462 -27.08 18.69 -11.54
C LYS A 462 -25.94 18.94 -12.52
N GLU A 463 -25.09 19.94 -12.27
CA GLU A 463 -23.97 20.27 -13.16
C GLU A 463 -22.86 19.23 -13.02
N LEU A 464 -22.50 18.85 -11.78
CA LEU A 464 -21.55 17.78 -11.53
C LEU A 464 -22.06 16.44 -12.06
N HIS A 465 -23.33 16.11 -11.80
CA HIS A 465 -23.96 14.89 -12.29
C HIS A 465 -23.90 14.80 -13.83
N ALA A 466 -24.23 15.88 -14.54
CA ALA A 466 -24.13 15.94 -16.01
C ALA A 466 -22.67 15.87 -16.50
N ASN A 467 -21.73 16.50 -15.79
CA ASN A 467 -20.30 16.42 -16.11
C ASN A 467 -19.80 14.97 -16.07
N PHE A 468 -20.10 14.22 -15.00
CA PHE A 468 -19.68 12.83 -14.88
C PHE A 468 -20.41 11.91 -15.87
N ALA A 469 -21.68 12.15 -16.17
CA ALA A 469 -22.40 11.44 -17.23
C ALA A 469 -21.68 11.56 -18.59
N ASN A 470 -21.33 12.79 -18.99
CA ASN A 470 -20.63 13.05 -20.24
C ASN A 470 -19.23 12.40 -20.26
N LYS A 471 -18.50 12.44 -19.14
CA LYS A 471 -17.20 11.78 -19.01
C LYS A 471 -17.32 10.26 -19.16
N MET A 472 -18.28 9.62 -18.49
CA MET A 472 -18.53 8.18 -18.62
C MET A 472 -18.83 7.80 -20.06
N GLU A 473 -19.74 8.53 -20.72
CA GLU A 473 -20.10 8.28 -22.11
C GLU A 473 -18.90 8.40 -23.05
N TYR A 474 -18.10 9.45 -22.91
CA TYR A 474 -16.90 9.68 -23.73
C TYR A 474 -15.84 8.59 -23.54
N MET A 475 -15.54 8.25 -22.29
CA MET A 475 -14.58 7.20 -21.94
C MET A 475 -15.02 5.85 -22.52
N VAL A 476 -16.28 5.44 -22.27
CA VAL A 476 -16.81 4.16 -22.76
C VAL A 476 -16.85 4.12 -24.28
N ASN A 477 -17.30 5.18 -24.96
CA ASN A 477 -17.35 5.21 -26.42
C ASN A 477 -15.95 5.05 -27.03
N THR A 478 -14.93 5.70 -26.46
CA THR A 478 -13.55 5.58 -26.97
C THR A 478 -12.99 4.18 -26.73
N LEU A 479 -13.11 3.65 -25.51
CA LEU A 479 -12.62 2.30 -25.19
C LEU A 479 -13.34 1.23 -26.02
N TYR A 480 -14.66 1.37 -26.21
CA TYR A 480 -15.45 0.50 -27.06
C TYR A 480 -14.92 0.52 -28.50
N GLN A 481 -14.73 1.70 -29.09
CA GLN A 481 -14.21 1.83 -30.46
C GLN A 481 -12.85 1.15 -30.63
N LEU A 482 -11.93 1.36 -29.68
CA LEU A 482 -10.62 0.69 -29.71
C LEU A 482 -10.75 -0.83 -29.57
N ALA A 483 -11.58 -1.31 -28.64
CA ALA A 483 -11.82 -2.74 -28.46
C ALA A 483 -12.39 -3.42 -29.73
N GLN A 484 -13.24 -2.73 -30.50
CA GLN A 484 -13.77 -3.25 -31.77
C GLN A 484 -12.72 -3.38 -32.88
N MET A 485 -11.56 -2.72 -32.75
CA MET A 485 -10.48 -2.82 -33.72
C MET A 485 -9.64 -4.10 -33.53
N SER A 486 -9.57 -4.62 -32.30
CA SER A 486 -8.74 -5.78 -31.99
C SER A 486 -9.23 -7.06 -32.66
N GLY A 487 -8.31 -7.75 -33.32
CA GLY A 487 -8.62 -8.97 -34.06
C GLY A 487 -9.50 -8.77 -35.28
N GLN A 488 -9.52 -7.57 -35.87
CA GLN A 488 -10.23 -7.22 -37.10
C GLN A 488 -9.27 -6.65 -38.15
N PRO A 489 -9.48 -6.88 -39.45
CA PRO A 489 -8.55 -6.41 -40.48
C PRO A 489 -8.54 -4.88 -40.57
N GLN A 490 -7.34 -4.29 -40.68
CA GLN A 490 -7.15 -2.84 -40.81
C GLN A 490 -7.79 -2.28 -42.09
N THR A 491 -7.77 -3.06 -43.17
CA THR A 491 -8.39 -2.74 -44.45
C THR A 491 -9.19 -3.94 -44.94
N ALA A 492 -10.26 -3.72 -45.71
CA ALA A 492 -11.10 -4.81 -46.22
C ALA A 492 -10.25 -5.84 -47.00
N GLY A 493 -10.29 -7.10 -46.57
CA GLY A 493 -9.51 -8.20 -47.15
C GLY A 493 -8.09 -8.37 -46.63
N GLY A 494 -7.63 -7.52 -45.69
CA GLY A 494 -6.32 -7.67 -45.05
C GLY A 494 -6.22 -8.91 -44.15
N THR A 495 -4.99 -9.39 -43.91
CA THR A 495 -4.73 -10.49 -42.96
C THR A 495 -4.82 -10.01 -41.52
N TYR A 496 -5.38 -10.83 -40.64
CA TYR A 496 -5.58 -10.51 -39.23
C TYR A 496 -5.65 -11.79 -38.38
N VAL A 497 -5.54 -11.65 -37.06
CA VAL A 497 -5.71 -12.75 -36.10
C VAL A 497 -6.81 -12.40 -35.11
N SER A 498 -7.97 -13.02 -35.27
CA SER A 498 -9.11 -12.86 -34.35
C SER A 498 -9.08 -13.80 -33.16
N ASP A 499 -8.33 -14.90 -33.23
CA ASP A 499 -8.23 -15.88 -32.15
C ASP A 499 -7.27 -15.37 -31.06
N PRO A 500 -7.74 -15.12 -29.81
CA PRO A 500 -6.89 -14.70 -28.70
C PRO A 500 -5.72 -15.63 -28.41
N THR A 501 -5.79 -16.91 -28.77
CA THR A 501 -4.73 -17.90 -28.51
C THR A 501 -3.63 -17.88 -29.57
N ALA A 502 -3.88 -17.30 -30.74
CA ALA A 502 -2.97 -17.31 -31.89
C ALA A 502 -2.21 -15.98 -32.09
N VAL A 503 -2.23 -15.08 -31.10
CA VAL A 503 -1.57 -13.76 -31.17
C VAL A 503 -0.08 -13.93 -31.54
N PRO A 504 0.38 -13.41 -32.70
CA PRO A 504 1.75 -13.58 -33.14
C PRO A 504 2.70 -12.65 -32.35
N LYS A 505 3.99 -12.94 -32.41
CA LYS A 505 5.05 -12.02 -31.97
C LYS A 505 4.99 -10.71 -32.76
N GLY A 506 5.50 -9.63 -32.16
CA GLY A 506 5.52 -8.31 -32.81
C GLY A 506 6.27 -8.31 -34.15
N PRO A 507 5.88 -7.48 -35.13
CA PRO A 507 6.60 -7.35 -36.39
C PRO A 507 8.10 -7.08 -36.17
N GLY A 508 8.96 -7.91 -36.77
CA GLY A 508 10.42 -7.78 -36.64
C GLY A 508 11.01 -8.22 -35.29
N LYS A 509 10.20 -8.76 -34.37
CA LYS A 509 10.65 -9.25 -33.07
C LYS A 509 10.94 -10.76 -33.09
N ALA A 510 12.03 -11.17 -32.44
CA ALA A 510 12.40 -12.58 -32.32
C ALA A 510 11.53 -13.34 -31.31
N ASP A 511 11.05 -12.67 -30.26
CA ASP A 511 10.10 -13.19 -29.27
C ASP A 511 9.13 -12.09 -28.79
N TYR A 512 8.19 -12.43 -27.91
CA TYR A 512 7.37 -11.44 -27.20
C TYR A 512 8.26 -10.62 -26.25
N ASP A 513 8.06 -9.31 -26.27
CA ASP A 513 8.73 -8.39 -25.35
C ASP A 513 7.76 -7.30 -24.89
N SER A 514 8.12 -6.65 -23.80
CA SER A 514 7.36 -5.57 -23.16
C SER A 514 7.98 -4.20 -23.48
N ASP A 515 8.50 -4.03 -24.71
CA ASP A 515 9.04 -2.75 -25.17
C ASP A 515 7.90 -1.77 -25.46
N LEU A 516 7.67 -0.84 -24.53
CA LEU A 516 6.63 0.19 -24.62
C LEU A 516 7.17 1.55 -25.08
N SER A 517 8.44 1.61 -25.51
CA SER A 517 9.02 2.84 -26.07
C SER A 517 8.30 3.28 -27.35
N ASN A 518 8.40 4.58 -27.69
CA ASN A 518 7.79 5.13 -28.91
C ASN A 518 8.19 4.37 -30.17
N GLU A 519 9.45 3.96 -30.25
CA GLU A 519 10.03 3.26 -31.39
C GLU A 519 9.80 1.74 -31.33
N GLY A 520 9.63 1.19 -30.12
CA GLY A 520 9.60 -0.26 -29.88
C GLY A 520 8.21 -0.86 -29.75
N ILE A 521 7.19 -0.07 -29.39
CA ILE A 521 5.83 -0.54 -29.19
C ILE A 521 5.20 -1.02 -30.50
N ARG A 522 4.64 -2.25 -30.49
CA ARG A 522 3.84 -2.76 -31.60
C ARG A 522 2.43 -2.16 -31.59
N THR A 523 1.89 -1.87 -32.77
CA THR A 523 0.55 -1.27 -32.96
C THR A 523 -0.32 -2.07 -33.93
N ASP A 524 0.03 -3.32 -34.18
CA ASP A 524 -0.66 -4.25 -35.08
C ASP A 524 -1.91 -4.88 -34.43
N TYR A 525 -2.81 -4.04 -33.91
CA TYR A 525 -3.99 -4.45 -33.13
C TYR A 525 -4.92 -5.44 -33.83
N TRP A 526 -4.90 -5.48 -35.15
CA TRP A 526 -5.62 -6.47 -35.96
C TRP A 526 -5.17 -7.92 -35.67
N ASN A 527 -4.04 -8.11 -34.98
CA ASN A 527 -3.49 -9.42 -34.62
C ASN A 527 -3.65 -9.79 -33.13
N TRP A 528 -4.30 -8.96 -32.30
CA TRP A 528 -4.31 -9.16 -30.84
C TRP A 528 -5.46 -10.04 -30.32
N GLY A 529 -6.25 -10.61 -31.24
CA GLY A 529 -7.44 -11.38 -30.90
C GLY A 529 -8.65 -10.48 -30.63
N LYS A 530 -9.84 -11.01 -30.89
CA LYS A 530 -11.10 -10.30 -30.69
C LYS A 530 -11.35 -10.06 -29.20
N GLY A 531 -11.82 -8.86 -28.86
CA GLY A 531 -12.20 -8.49 -27.49
C GLY A 531 -11.05 -7.98 -26.62
N PHE A 532 -9.81 -7.98 -27.14
CA PHE A 532 -8.68 -7.39 -26.42
C PHE A 532 -8.81 -5.87 -26.31
N ILE A 533 -8.58 -5.33 -25.11
CA ILE A 533 -8.37 -3.91 -24.89
C ILE A 533 -7.52 -3.74 -23.64
N SER A 534 -6.42 -3.00 -23.79
CA SER A 534 -5.53 -2.59 -22.72
C SER A 534 -4.75 -1.36 -23.17
N ALA A 535 -4.11 -0.68 -22.24
CA ALA A 535 -3.22 0.44 -22.54
C ALA A 535 -1.85 -0.02 -23.07
N TYR A 536 -1.63 -1.31 -23.29
CA TYR A 536 -0.43 -1.88 -23.93
C TYR A 536 -0.78 -3.16 -24.72
N PRO A 537 0.08 -3.61 -25.65
CA PRO A 537 -0.13 -4.83 -26.44
C PRO A 537 -0.22 -6.10 -25.57
N PRO A 538 -0.78 -7.21 -26.07
CA PRO A 538 -1.04 -8.42 -25.28
C PRO A 538 0.22 -9.13 -24.75
N ASP A 539 1.41 -8.74 -25.20
CA ASP A 539 2.69 -9.41 -24.96
C ASP A 539 2.97 -9.66 -23.47
N GLN A 540 2.66 -8.72 -22.57
CA GLN A 540 2.88 -8.93 -21.13
C GLN A 540 2.08 -10.13 -20.55
N PHE A 541 0.86 -10.35 -21.04
CA PHE A 541 0.05 -11.50 -20.62
C PHE A 541 0.68 -12.82 -21.11
N ILE A 542 1.13 -12.85 -22.36
CA ILE A 542 1.78 -14.01 -22.98
C ILE A 542 3.13 -14.30 -22.32
N MET A 543 3.87 -13.26 -21.95
CA MET A 543 5.13 -13.36 -21.22
C MET A 543 4.91 -13.93 -19.81
N LEU A 544 3.84 -13.53 -19.11
CA LEU A 544 3.49 -14.09 -17.81
C LEU A 544 3.20 -15.60 -17.90
N GLU A 545 2.44 -16.02 -18.92
CA GLU A 545 2.17 -17.44 -19.20
C GLU A 545 3.45 -18.25 -19.45
N LYS A 546 4.50 -17.58 -19.94
CA LYS A 546 5.85 -18.14 -20.17
C LYS A 546 6.80 -17.96 -18.98
N GLY A 547 6.32 -17.46 -17.84
CA GLY A 547 7.09 -17.33 -16.62
C GLY A 547 7.97 -16.08 -16.53
N ALA A 548 7.61 -15.00 -17.22
CA ALA A 548 8.26 -13.70 -17.01
C ALA A 548 8.14 -13.23 -15.56
N THR A 549 9.15 -12.50 -15.11
CA THR A 549 9.24 -11.94 -13.76
C THR A 549 8.97 -10.44 -13.78
N TYR A 550 8.83 -9.90 -12.58
CA TYR A 550 8.63 -8.48 -12.38
C TYR A 550 9.88 -7.67 -12.74
N GLY A 551 9.69 -6.47 -13.29
CA GLY A 551 10.76 -5.48 -13.46
C GLY A 551 10.62 -4.58 -14.70
N GLY A 552 11.64 -3.75 -14.93
CA GLY A 552 11.62 -2.70 -15.95
C GLY A 552 12.15 -3.11 -17.33
N GLN A 553 12.83 -4.25 -17.47
CA GLN A 553 13.46 -4.66 -18.72
C GLN A 553 12.44 -5.14 -19.77
N LYS A 554 12.87 -5.22 -21.04
CA LYS A 554 12.00 -5.68 -22.15
C LYS A 554 11.56 -7.15 -22.02
N ILE A 555 12.27 -7.95 -21.22
CA ILE A 555 11.93 -9.35 -20.94
C ILE A 555 11.15 -9.52 -19.63
N GLN A 556 10.88 -8.42 -18.91
CA GLN A 556 10.14 -8.39 -17.65
C GLN A 556 8.78 -7.71 -17.84
N ILE A 557 7.89 -7.88 -16.87
CA ILE A 557 6.50 -7.38 -16.95
C ILE A 557 6.09 -6.70 -15.63
N TRP A 558 4.93 -6.03 -15.64
CA TRP A 558 4.32 -5.50 -14.41
C TRP A 558 2.82 -5.76 -14.37
N ALA A 559 2.42 -6.70 -13.50
CA ALA A 559 1.04 -6.96 -13.07
C ALA A 559 -0.04 -6.81 -14.17
N PRO A 560 0.05 -7.53 -15.31
CA PRO A 560 -0.82 -7.25 -16.44
C PRO A 560 -2.31 -7.48 -16.12
N TYR A 561 -2.62 -8.53 -15.35
CA TYR A 561 -3.98 -8.81 -14.90
C TYR A 561 -4.50 -7.82 -13.84
N TYR A 562 -3.63 -7.19 -13.04
CA TYR A 562 -4.05 -6.11 -12.14
C TYR A 562 -4.63 -4.92 -12.91
N THR A 563 -3.97 -4.51 -13.99
CA THR A 563 -4.43 -3.38 -14.81
C THR A 563 -5.74 -3.73 -15.51
N LEU A 564 -5.85 -4.96 -16.03
CA LEU A 564 -7.05 -5.46 -16.69
C LEU A 564 -8.24 -5.50 -15.71
N HIS A 565 -8.00 -5.92 -14.47
CA HIS A 565 -9.00 -5.88 -13.39
C HIS A 565 -9.55 -4.47 -13.19
N LYS A 566 -8.70 -3.43 -13.10
CA LYS A 566 -9.20 -2.06 -12.88
C LYS A 566 -10.11 -1.60 -14.02
N ILE A 567 -9.72 -1.88 -15.27
CA ILE A 567 -10.50 -1.51 -16.45
C ILE A 567 -11.84 -2.27 -16.44
N LEU A 568 -11.81 -3.57 -16.17
CA LEU A 568 -13.00 -4.42 -16.14
C LEU A 568 -13.98 -3.99 -15.03
N ALA A 569 -13.47 -3.77 -13.81
CA ALA A 569 -14.26 -3.27 -12.69
C ALA A 569 -14.91 -1.92 -13.01
N GLY A 570 -14.14 -0.96 -13.52
CA GLY A 570 -14.65 0.36 -13.88
C GLY A 570 -15.70 0.35 -15.00
N LEU A 571 -15.55 -0.51 -16.01
CA LEU A 571 -16.58 -0.68 -17.04
C LEU A 571 -17.88 -1.27 -16.47
N MET A 572 -17.78 -2.23 -15.55
CA MET A 572 -18.95 -2.79 -14.87
C MET A 572 -19.61 -1.77 -13.92
N ASP A 573 -18.82 -0.96 -13.22
CA ASP A 573 -19.34 0.11 -12.36
C ASP A 573 -20.15 1.12 -13.19
N ILE A 574 -19.64 1.54 -14.34
CA ILE A 574 -20.39 2.41 -15.26
C ILE A 574 -21.67 1.72 -15.75
N TYR A 575 -21.60 0.43 -16.12
CA TYR A 575 -22.79 -0.31 -16.55
C TYR A 575 -23.87 -0.36 -15.46
N GLU A 576 -23.50 -0.65 -14.22
CA GLU A 576 -24.47 -0.77 -13.13
C GLU A 576 -25.15 0.54 -12.77
N VAL A 577 -24.43 1.67 -12.81
CA VAL A 577 -25.02 2.99 -12.47
C VAL A 577 -25.76 3.65 -13.63
N SER A 578 -25.46 3.30 -14.90
CA SER A 578 -26.02 3.99 -16.07
C SER A 578 -26.76 3.11 -17.07
N GLY A 579 -26.62 1.79 -16.98
CA GLY A 579 -27.13 0.83 -17.97
C GLY A 579 -26.37 0.82 -19.30
N ASN A 580 -25.21 1.47 -19.41
CA ASN A 580 -24.46 1.62 -20.66
C ASN A 580 -24.03 0.27 -21.26
N LYS A 581 -24.71 -0.14 -22.34
CA LYS A 581 -24.50 -1.46 -22.96
C LYS A 581 -23.15 -1.62 -23.63
N LYS A 582 -22.52 -0.55 -24.12
CA LYS A 582 -21.15 -0.62 -24.69
C LYS A 582 -20.11 -0.89 -23.61
N ALA A 583 -20.32 -0.38 -22.39
CA ALA A 583 -19.44 -0.70 -21.26
C ALA A 583 -19.48 -2.20 -20.95
N LEU A 584 -20.69 -2.77 -20.85
CA LEU A 584 -20.88 -4.21 -20.65
C LEU A 584 -20.33 -5.05 -21.82
N GLU A 585 -20.56 -4.63 -23.07
CA GLU A 585 -20.05 -5.35 -24.24
C GLU A 585 -18.52 -5.37 -24.26
N THR A 586 -17.88 -4.25 -23.91
CA THR A 586 -16.42 -4.17 -23.78
C THR A 586 -15.92 -5.09 -22.67
N ALA A 587 -16.56 -5.05 -21.49
CA ALA A 587 -16.23 -5.93 -20.36
C ALA A 587 -16.36 -7.42 -20.73
N LYS A 588 -17.42 -7.79 -21.44
CA LYS A 588 -17.62 -9.15 -21.97
C LYS A 588 -16.52 -9.56 -22.94
N GLY A 589 -16.15 -8.67 -23.88
CA GLY A 589 -15.07 -8.91 -24.82
C GLY A 589 -13.73 -9.18 -24.12
N MET A 590 -13.42 -8.40 -23.07
CA MET A 590 -12.24 -8.64 -22.24
C MET A 590 -12.31 -9.99 -21.54
N GLY A 591 -13.44 -10.32 -20.91
CA GLY A 591 -13.66 -11.61 -20.25
C GLY A 591 -13.55 -12.80 -21.21
N ASP A 592 -14.06 -12.66 -22.43
CA ASP A 592 -14.00 -13.69 -23.48
C ASP A 592 -12.56 -13.89 -23.97
N TRP A 593 -11.79 -12.80 -24.12
CA TRP A 593 -10.37 -12.87 -24.48
C TRP A 593 -9.55 -13.60 -23.40
N VAL A 594 -9.77 -13.25 -22.12
CA VAL A 594 -9.11 -13.91 -20.98
C VAL A 594 -9.48 -15.39 -20.92
N HIS A 595 -10.77 -15.72 -21.04
CA HIS A 595 -11.26 -17.10 -21.06
C HIS A 595 -10.58 -17.94 -22.15
N ALA A 596 -10.52 -17.41 -23.38
CA ALA A 596 -9.94 -18.12 -24.51
C ALA A 596 -8.47 -18.51 -24.27
N ARG A 597 -7.69 -17.62 -23.64
CA ARG A 597 -6.27 -17.87 -23.33
C ARG A 597 -6.09 -18.75 -22.10
N MET A 598 -6.65 -18.36 -20.96
CA MET A 598 -6.37 -19.00 -19.67
C MET A 598 -6.83 -20.45 -19.62
N LYS A 599 -7.90 -20.81 -20.34
CA LYS A 599 -8.38 -22.19 -20.42
C LYS A 599 -7.41 -23.16 -21.12
N GLN A 600 -6.43 -22.65 -21.88
CA GLN A 600 -5.39 -23.47 -22.51
C GLN A 600 -4.21 -23.77 -21.57
N LEU A 601 -4.13 -23.09 -20.43
CA LEU A 601 -2.96 -23.16 -19.55
C LEU A 601 -3.03 -24.39 -18.63
N PRO A 602 -1.94 -25.16 -18.50
CA PRO A 602 -1.84 -26.21 -17.49
C PRO A 602 -1.97 -25.64 -16.06
N ASN A 603 -2.46 -26.46 -15.13
CA ASN A 603 -2.57 -26.07 -13.73
C ASN A 603 -1.22 -25.65 -13.12
N GLU A 604 -0.10 -26.30 -13.48
CA GLU A 604 1.22 -25.87 -12.98
C GLU A 604 1.60 -24.45 -13.42
N THR A 605 1.18 -24.04 -14.62
CA THR A 605 1.42 -22.70 -15.14
C THR A 605 0.62 -21.67 -14.37
N LEU A 606 -0.68 -21.92 -14.14
CA LEU A 606 -1.53 -21.04 -13.33
C LEU A 606 -0.98 -20.88 -11.90
N ILE A 607 -0.59 -21.99 -11.26
CA ILE A 607 0.06 -21.96 -9.95
C ILE A 607 1.35 -21.14 -9.99
N SER A 608 2.20 -21.30 -11.00
CA SER A 608 3.42 -20.51 -11.15
C SER A 608 3.10 -19.02 -11.32
N MET A 609 2.11 -18.67 -12.14
CA MET A 609 1.73 -17.29 -12.41
C MET A 609 1.30 -16.57 -11.13
N TRP A 610 0.35 -17.12 -10.37
CA TRP A 610 -0.25 -16.44 -9.22
C TRP A 610 0.66 -16.37 -7.99
N ASN A 611 1.70 -17.20 -7.95
CA ASN A 611 2.73 -17.17 -6.91
C ASN A 611 3.88 -16.20 -7.19
N ARG A 612 3.94 -15.59 -8.38
CA ARG A 612 5.00 -14.65 -8.72
C ARG A 612 4.75 -13.30 -8.04
N TYR A 613 5.79 -12.81 -7.38
CA TYR A 613 5.83 -11.48 -6.80
C TYR A 613 5.57 -10.42 -7.89
N ILE A 614 4.51 -9.61 -7.72
CA ILE A 614 4.03 -8.51 -8.59
C ILE A 614 3.73 -8.85 -10.06
N ALA A 615 4.58 -9.58 -10.77
CA ALA A 615 4.29 -10.07 -12.12
C ALA A 615 3.01 -10.91 -12.16
N GLY A 616 2.78 -11.71 -11.11
CA GLY A 616 1.59 -12.52 -10.90
C GLY A 616 0.41 -11.77 -10.31
N GLU A 617 0.54 -10.48 -10.00
CA GLU A 617 -0.54 -9.71 -9.39
C GLU A 617 -1.70 -9.53 -10.39
N PHE A 618 -2.87 -10.00 -9.98
CA PHE A 618 -4.10 -9.90 -10.75
C PHE A 618 -5.16 -9.00 -10.08
N GLY A 619 -4.83 -8.36 -8.96
CA GLY A 619 -5.81 -7.65 -8.14
C GLY A 619 -7.01 -8.56 -7.81
N GLY A 620 -8.22 -8.09 -8.11
CA GLY A 620 -9.48 -8.84 -7.95
C GLY A 620 -10.04 -9.34 -9.29
N MET A 621 -9.21 -9.92 -10.18
CA MET A 621 -9.74 -10.54 -11.41
C MET A 621 -10.77 -11.65 -11.12
N ASN A 622 -10.55 -12.46 -10.08
CA ASN A 622 -11.53 -13.44 -9.62
C ASN A 622 -12.85 -12.77 -9.18
N GLU A 623 -12.79 -11.68 -8.40
CA GLU A 623 -13.96 -10.85 -8.09
C GLU A 623 -14.66 -10.34 -9.37
N ALA A 624 -13.89 -9.75 -10.29
CA ALA A 624 -14.46 -9.10 -11.46
C ALA A 624 -15.15 -10.11 -12.39
N MET A 625 -14.58 -11.30 -12.54
CA MET A 625 -15.16 -12.37 -13.37
C MET A 625 -16.39 -13.02 -12.70
N ALA A 626 -16.39 -13.19 -11.37
CA ALA A 626 -17.57 -13.61 -10.62
C ALA A 626 -18.72 -12.60 -10.75
N ARG A 627 -18.41 -11.31 -10.60
CA ARG A 627 -19.38 -10.22 -10.82
C ARG A 627 -19.89 -10.18 -12.27
N LEU A 628 -19.03 -10.37 -13.26
CA LEU A 628 -19.44 -10.44 -14.67
C LEU A 628 -20.37 -11.64 -14.93
N TYR A 629 -20.12 -12.78 -14.29
CA TYR A 629 -21.05 -13.91 -14.29
C TYR A 629 -22.42 -13.51 -13.74
N ARG A 630 -22.49 -12.84 -12.58
CA ARG A 630 -23.79 -12.37 -12.03
C ARG A 630 -24.53 -11.40 -12.94
N ILE A 631 -23.81 -10.50 -13.60
CA ILE A 631 -24.41 -9.51 -14.51
C ILE A 631 -24.97 -10.18 -15.77
N THR A 632 -24.30 -11.20 -16.29
CA THR A 632 -24.58 -11.77 -17.63
C THR A 632 -25.27 -13.12 -17.61
N ASN A 633 -25.18 -13.84 -16.48
CA ASN A 633 -25.55 -15.25 -16.32
C ASN A 633 -24.79 -16.20 -17.26
N GLU A 634 -23.57 -15.85 -17.68
CA GLU A 634 -22.75 -16.67 -18.58
C GLU A 634 -21.68 -17.45 -17.82
N HIS A 635 -21.91 -18.75 -17.62
CA HIS A 635 -21.09 -19.63 -16.75
C HIS A 635 -19.58 -19.63 -17.04
N ARG A 636 -19.16 -19.35 -18.29
CA ARG A 636 -17.74 -19.26 -18.63
C ARG A 636 -17.00 -18.21 -17.79
N TYR A 637 -17.65 -17.14 -17.36
CA TYR A 637 -17.00 -16.13 -16.52
C TYR A 637 -16.75 -16.63 -15.10
N LEU A 638 -17.64 -17.48 -14.56
CA LEU A 638 -17.39 -18.17 -13.30
C LEU A 638 -16.25 -19.19 -13.44
N GLU A 639 -16.16 -19.89 -14.57
CA GLU A 639 -15.01 -20.77 -14.90
C GLU A 639 -13.70 -19.97 -14.90
N VAL A 640 -13.65 -18.81 -15.56
CA VAL A 640 -12.45 -17.96 -15.52
C VAL A 640 -12.11 -17.50 -14.11
N ALA A 641 -13.11 -17.10 -13.32
CA ALA A 641 -12.89 -16.66 -11.95
C ALA A 641 -12.17 -17.72 -11.11
N GLN A 642 -12.48 -19.01 -11.31
CA GLN A 642 -11.79 -20.15 -10.67
C GLN A 642 -10.33 -20.32 -11.16
N LEU A 643 -10.04 -20.00 -12.42
CA LEU A 643 -8.67 -20.08 -12.96
C LEU A 643 -7.72 -19.05 -12.31
N PHE A 644 -8.26 -18.04 -11.61
CA PHE A 644 -7.51 -17.08 -10.80
C PHE A 644 -7.30 -17.53 -9.34
N ASP A 645 -7.72 -18.74 -8.95
CA ASP A 645 -7.47 -19.23 -7.60
C ASP A 645 -5.97 -19.30 -7.30
N ASN A 646 -5.54 -18.55 -6.28
CA ASN A 646 -4.18 -18.62 -5.79
C ASN A 646 -4.01 -19.85 -4.91
N ILE A 647 -3.82 -21.01 -5.54
CA ILE A 647 -3.82 -22.33 -4.90
C ILE A 647 -2.90 -22.39 -3.67
N LYS A 648 -1.70 -21.81 -3.74
CA LYS A 648 -0.73 -21.83 -2.63
C LYS A 648 -1.23 -21.03 -1.42
N VAL A 649 -1.81 -19.85 -1.65
CA VAL A 649 -2.31 -19.00 -0.55
C VAL A 649 -3.63 -19.55 -0.02
N PHE A 650 -4.57 -19.88 -0.89
CA PHE A 650 -5.93 -20.29 -0.52
C PHE A 650 -5.97 -21.69 0.09
N TYR A 651 -5.24 -22.62 -0.53
CA TYR A 651 -5.38 -24.05 -0.26
C TYR A 651 -4.06 -24.76 0.08
N GLY A 652 -2.92 -24.04 0.02
CA GLY A 652 -1.58 -24.55 0.27
C GLY A 652 -1.00 -25.43 -0.82
N ASP A 653 -1.82 -26.28 -1.45
CA ASP A 653 -1.43 -27.20 -2.51
C ASP A 653 -2.59 -27.51 -3.47
N ALA A 654 -2.28 -28.15 -4.60
CA ALA A 654 -3.27 -28.53 -5.62
C ALA A 654 -4.27 -29.62 -5.18
N LYS A 655 -4.07 -30.25 -4.02
CA LYS A 655 -5.02 -31.22 -3.43
C LYS A 655 -5.96 -30.56 -2.42
N HIS A 656 -5.77 -29.26 -2.18
CA HIS A 656 -6.50 -28.44 -1.22
C HIS A 656 -6.45 -28.98 0.22
N SER A 657 -5.31 -29.52 0.62
CA SER A 657 -5.14 -30.14 1.94
C SER A 657 -4.85 -29.13 3.07
N HIS A 658 -4.60 -27.86 2.71
CA HIS A 658 -3.90 -26.90 3.54
C HIS A 658 -4.42 -25.45 3.35
N GLY A 659 -3.64 -24.43 3.72
CA GLY A 659 -3.89 -23.02 3.38
C GLY A 659 -4.91 -22.28 4.24
N LEU A 660 -5.30 -21.09 3.79
CA LEU A 660 -6.30 -20.25 4.44
C LEU A 660 -7.65 -20.94 4.60
N ALA A 661 -8.04 -21.80 3.66
CA ALA A 661 -9.25 -22.63 3.75
C ALA A 661 -9.27 -23.50 5.02
N LYS A 662 -8.08 -23.88 5.52
CA LYS A 662 -7.88 -24.68 6.74
C LYS A 662 -7.36 -23.85 7.93
N ASN A 663 -7.53 -22.53 7.88
CA ASN A 663 -7.12 -21.56 8.90
C ASN A 663 -5.59 -21.56 9.14
N VAL A 664 -4.80 -21.90 8.12
CA VAL A 664 -3.34 -21.75 8.15
C VAL A 664 -2.95 -20.40 7.58
N ASP A 665 -1.97 -19.77 8.21
CA ASP A 665 -1.49 -18.44 7.83
C ASP A 665 -0.40 -18.55 6.75
N THR A 666 -0.83 -18.55 5.49
CA THR A 666 -0.01 -18.71 4.29
C THR A 666 0.32 -17.39 3.59
N PHE A 667 0.00 -16.24 4.19
CA PHE A 667 0.26 -14.91 3.60
C PHE A 667 1.37 -14.12 4.30
N ARG A 668 2.12 -14.77 5.20
CA ARG A 668 3.31 -14.25 5.88
C ARG A 668 4.32 -13.72 4.86
N GLY A 669 4.83 -12.50 5.09
CA GLY A 669 5.84 -11.90 4.22
C GLY A 669 5.36 -11.51 2.82
N LEU A 670 4.10 -11.79 2.45
CA LEU A 670 3.58 -11.49 1.13
C LEU A 670 3.20 -10.01 1.01
N HIS A 671 3.29 -9.48 -0.21
CA HIS A 671 2.83 -8.12 -0.53
C HIS A 671 1.34 -7.99 -0.19
N ALA A 672 0.98 -7.05 0.67
CA ALA A 672 -0.35 -6.97 1.25
C ALA A 672 -1.42 -6.70 0.18
N ASN A 673 -1.26 -5.60 -0.56
CA ASN A 673 -2.27 -5.19 -1.53
C ASN A 673 -2.35 -6.08 -2.79
N GLN A 674 -1.32 -6.85 -3.13
CA GLN A 674 -1.41 -7.90 -4.15
C GLN A 674 -2.42 -8.98 -3.75
N HIS A 675 -2.52 -9.32 -2.45
CA HIS A 675 -3.27 -10.48 -1.97
C HIS A 675 -4.66 -10.14 -1.41
N ILE A 676 -4.86 -8.99 -0.74
CA ILE A 676 -6.17 -8.65 -0.16
C ILE A 676 -7.31 -8.64 -1.21
N PRO A 677 -7.14 -8.09 -2.44
CA PRO A 677 -8.16 -8.17 -3.49
C PRO A 677 -8.48 -9.60 -3.95
N GLN A 678 -7.52 -10.51 -3.87
CA GLN A 678 -7.75 -11.92 -4.22
C GLN A 678 -8.68 -12.57 -3.18
N ILE A 679 -8.52 -12.21 -1.91
CA ILE A 679 -9.38 -12.65 -0.80
C ILE A 679 -10.79 -12.08 -0.93
N MET A 680 -10.91 -10.82 -1.36
CA MET A 680 -12.21 -10.26 -1.78
C MET A 680 -12.87 -11.12 -2.85
N GLY A 681 -12.13 -11.49 -3.89
CA GLY A 681 -12.65 -12.35 -4.94
C GLY A 681 -13.01 -13.76 -4.46
N ALA A 682 -12.35 -14.31 -3.43
CA ALA A 682 -12.81 -15.55 -2.81
C ALA A 682 -14.22 -15.38 -2.21
N LEU A 683 -14.51 -14.30 -1.48
CA LEU A 683 -15.85 -14.06 -0.95
C LEU A 683 -16.91 -13.88 -2.06
N GLU A 684 -16.55 -13.23 -3.16
CA GLU A 684 -17.42 -13.08 -4.33
C GLU A 684 -17.69 -14.42 -5.02
N MET A 685 -16.67 -15.27 -5.13
CA MET A 685 -16.81 -16.64 -5.62
C MET A 685 -17.72 -17.48 -4.73
N TYR A 686 -17.69 -17.28 -3.40
CA TYR A 686 -18.61 -17.95 -2.50
C TYR A 686 -20.07 -17.59 -2.80
N GLN A 687 -20.36 -16.31 -3.09
CA GLN A 687 -21.71 -15.87 -3.44
C GLN A 687 -22.30 -16.62 -4.64
N ASP A 688 -21.45 -16.95 -5.62
CA ASP A 688 -21.87 -17.52 -6.89
C ASP A 688 -21.79 -19.04 -6.96
N SER A 689 -20.92 -19.65 -6.15
CA SER A 689 -20.67 -21.10 -6.14
C SER A 689 -21.23 -21.83 -4.92
N ASN A 690 -21.47 -21.12 -3.80
CA ASN A 690 -21.73 -21.68 -2.48
C ASN A 690 -20.65 -22.65 -1.97
N ALA A 691 -19.44 -22.63 -2.53
CA ALA A 691 -18.35 -23.50 -2.09
C ALA A 691 -17.77 -23.03 -0.73
N PRO A 692 -17.91 -23.80 0.36
CA PRO A 692 -17.63 -23.32 1.73
C PRO A 692 -16.20 -22.83 1.96
N ASP A 693 -15.22 -23.39 1.24
CA ASP A 693 -13.82 -23.03 1.43
C ASP A 693 -13.53 -21.58 1.04
N TYR A 694 -14.24 -21.02 0.04
CA TYR A 694 -14.10 -19.61 -0.33
C TYR A 694 -14.53 -18.66 0.80
N TYR A 695 -15.64 -18.92 1.49
CA TYR A 695 -16.03 -18.14 2.67
C TYR A 695 -14.98 -18.28 3.78
N ARG A 696 -14.51 -19.50 4.05
CA ARG A 696 -13.50 -19.77 5.08
C ARG A 696 -12.19 -19.05 4.79
N ILE A 697 -11.76 -18.98 3.53
CA ILE A 697 -10.57 -18.22 3.11
C ILE A 697 -10.73 -16.74 3.50
N ALA A 698 -11.83 -16.12 3.10
CA ALA A 698 -12.12 -14.71 3.38
C ALA A 698 -12.19 -14.42 4.88
N ASP A 699 -12.95 -15.22 5.63
CA ASP A 699 -13.14 -15.02 7.06
C ASP A 699 -11.87 -15.33 7.88
N ASN A 700 -11.13 -16.41 7.55
CA ASN A 700 -9.86 -16.71 8.22
C ASN A 700 -8.79 -15.65 7.94
N PHE A 701 -8.72 -15.15 6.72
CA PHE A 701 -7.81 -14.05 6.37
C PHE A 701 -8.14 -12.81 7.20
N TRP A 702 -9.39 -12.32 7.12
CA TRP A 702 -9.81 -11.13 7.87
C TRP A 702 -9.53 -11.25 9.37
N TYR A 703 -9.85 -12.41 9.94
CA TYR A 703 -9.61 -12.69 11.36
C TYR A 703 -8.12 -12.64 11.73
N LYS A 704 -7.24 -13.26 10.95
CA LYS A 704 -5.79 -13.23 11.20
C LYS A 704 -5.23 -11.83 10.99
N THR A 705 -5.58 -11.18 9.89
CA THR A 705 -5.08 -9.84 9.54
C THR A 705 -5.41 -8.81 10.61
N THR A 706 -6.66 -8.74 11.07
CA THR A 706 -7.08 -7.76 12.09
C THR A 706 -6.51 -8.02 13.48
N ASN A 707 -6.12 -9.26 13.78
CA ASN A 707 -5.60 -9.62 15.10
C ASN A 707 -4.07 -9.62 15.17
N ASP A 708 -3.39 -10.01 14.09
CA ASP A 708 -1.97 -10.38 14.13
C ASP A 708 -1.11 -9.48 13.20
N TYR A 709 -1.73 -8.57 12.42
CA TYR A 709 -1.05 -7.73 11.42
C TYR A 709 -1.47 -6.25 11.39
N MET A 710 -2.47 -5.86 12.17
CA MET A 710 -3.10 -4.54 12.10
C MET A 710 -2.48 -3.54 13.08
N TYR A 711 -2.22 -2.31 12.61
CA TYR A 711 -1.89 -1.15 13.46
C TYR A 711 -3.16 -0.50 14.03
N SER A 712 -3.04 0.29 15.09
CA SER A 712 -4.18 0.98 15.75
C SER A 712 -5.05 1.81 14.81
N ILE A 713 -4.51 2.33 13.69
CA ILE A 713 -5.31 3.09 12.70
C ILE A 713 -6.24 2.20 11.86
N GLY A 714 -6.09 0.87 11.91
CA GLY A 714 -6.82 -0.10 11.09
C GLY A 714 -6.07 -0.59 9.85
N GLY A 715 -4.93 0.02 9.53
CA GLY A 715 -4.08 -0.34 8.40
C GLY A 715 -3.18 -1.54 8.65
N VAL A 716 -2.56 -2.02 7.57
CA VAL A 716 -1.62 -3.14 7.52
C VAL A 716 -0.48 -2.83 6.55
N ALA A 717 0.52 -3.71 6.48
CA ALA A 717 1.79 -3.50 5.79
C ALA A 717 2.74 -2.52 6.49
N GLY A 718 4.03 -2.77 6.35
CA GLY A 718 5.10 -2.02 7.02
C GLY A 718 6.26 -2.91 7.42
N ALA A 719 6.40 -4.09 6.81
CA ALA A 719 7.39 -5.06 7.24
C ALA A 719 8.82 -4.52 7.11
N SER A 720 9.59 -4.68 8.19
CA SER A 720 11.05 -4.69 8.16
C SER A 720 11.60 -6.11 8.00
N ASN A 721 10.75 -7.13 8.22
CA ASN A 721 11.02 -8.52 7.88
C ASN A 721 9.76 -9.14 7.22
N PRO A 722 9.78 -9.40 5.90
CA PRO A 722 10.87 -9.06 4.97
C PRO A 722 11.06 -7.55 4.87
N ALA A 723 12.20 -7.09 4.39
CA ALA A 723 12.55 -5.67 4.22
C ALA A 723 11.75 -5.00 3.08
N ASN A 724 10.43 -4.95 3.22
CA ASN A 724 9.51 -4.31 2.29
C ASN A 724 8.29 -3.75 3.04
N ALA A 725 8.14 -2.42 3.02
CA ALA A 725 7.05 -1.70 3.68
C ALA A 725 5.64 -2.01 3.11
N GLU A 726 5.54 -2.66 1.94
CA GLU A 726 4.27 -3.08 1.31
C GLU A 726 3.88 -4.51 1.70
N CYS A 727 4.75 -5.25 2.38
CA CYS A 727 4.49 -6.61 2.82
C CYS A 727 3.89 -6.69 4.22
N PHE A 728 3.14 -7.78 4.45
CA PHE A 728 2.89 -8.29 5.79
C PHE A 728 4.20 -8.75 6.44
N ILE A 729 4.28 -8.67 7.78
CA ILE A 729 5.42 -9.24 8.52
C ILE A 729 5.49 -10.77 8.34
N SER A 730 6.69 -11.33 8.30
CA SER A 730 6.86 -12.78 8.15
C SER A 730 6.52 -13.55 9.43
N GLN A 731 6.66 -12.92 10.60
CA GLN A 731 6.26 -13.46 11.90
C GLN A 731 4.96 -12.79 12.38
N PRO A 732 3.81 -13.50 12.39
CA PRO A 732 2.55 -12.93 12.86
C PRO A 732 2.64 -12.45 14.31
N ALA A 733 1.85 -11.43 14.66
CA ALA A 733 1.75 -10.87 16.00
C ALA A 733 3.07 -10.28 16.57
N THR A 734 3.95 -9.80 15.69
CA THR A 734 5.23 -9.15 16.07
C THR A 734 5.40 -7.76 15.45
N ILE A 735 4.35 -6.93 15.47
CA ILE A 735 4.38 -5.59 14.85
C ILE A 735 5.45 -4.69 15.46
N TYR A 736 5.69 -4.74 16.77
CA TYR A 736 6.76 -3.95 17.38
C TYR A 736 8.12 -4.34 16.84
N GLU A 737 8.39 -5.65 16.79
CA GLU A 737 9.67 -6.20 16.34
C GLU A 737 9.88 -6.03 14.82
N ASN A 738 8.82 -6.19 14.01
CA ASN A 738 8.94 -6.37 12.56
C ASN A 738 8.08 -5.43 11.70
N GLY A 739 7.20 -4.59 12.28
CA GLY A 739 6.22 -3.80 11.53
C GLY A 739 6.52 -2.30 11.38
N PHE A 740 7.47 -1.73 12.13
CA PHE A 740 7.74 -0.29 12.06
C PHE A 740 8.87 0.07 11.06
N SER A 741 8.79 -0.44 9.83
CA SER A 741 9.81 -0.21 8.77
C SER A 741 10.05 1.28 8.46
N ALA A 742 11.31 1.71 8.39
CA ALA A 742 11.61 3.11 8.02
C ALA A 742 11.10 3.50 6.61
N GLY A 743 10.86 2.53 5.72
CA GLY A 743 10.32 2.74 4.38
C GLY A 743 8.83 3.12 4.33
N GLY A 744 8.12 3.03 5.45
CA GLY A 744 6.69 3.37 5.56
C GLY A 744 5.91 2.31 6.32
N GLN A 745 4.71 2.68 6.76
CA GLN A 745 3.70 1.77 7.30
C GLN A 745 2.36 2.07 6.63
N ASN A 746 1.42 1.13 6.68
CA ASN A 746 0.03 1.34 6.26
C ASN A 746 -0.07 1.85 4.82
N GLU A 747 0.17 0.96 3.86
CA GLU A 747 -0.22 1.26 2.47
C GLU A 747 -1.74 1.50 2.42
N THR A 748 -2.16 2.67 1.97
CA THR A 748 -3.58 3.10 2.04
C THR A 748 -4.51 2.18 1.23
N CYS A 749 -4.01 1.60 0.12
CA CYS A 749 -4.76 0.60 -0.67
C CYS A 749 -5.14 -0.65 0.13
N ALA A 750 -4.27 -1.09 1.05
CA ALA A 750 -4.52 -2.27 1.85
C ALA A 750 -5.72 -2.04 2.77
N THR A 751 -5.80 -0.87 3.41
CA THR A 751 -6.95 -0.46 4.22
C THR A 751 -8.22 -0.34 3.37
N TYR A 752 -8.14 0.28 2.18
CA TYR A 752 -9.27 0.34 1.25
C TYR A 752 -9.88 -1.04 0.96
N ASN A 753 -9.03 -2.01 0.61
CA ASN A 753 -9.48 -3.37 0.27
C ASN A 753 -9.93 -4.15 1.52
N MET A 754 -9.32 -3.92 2.69
CA MET A 754 -9.80 -4.51 3.94
C MET A 754 -11.17 -3.97 4.36
N LEU A 755 -11.44 -2.67 4.17
CA LEU A 755 -12.78 -2.11 4.39
C LEU A 755 -13.81 -2.74 3.46
N LYS A 756 -13.46 -2.93 2.18
CA LYS A 756 -14.29 -3.65 1.21
C LYS A 756 -14.57 -5.10 1.66
N LEU A 757 -13.56 -5.82 2.15
CA LEU A 757 -13.72 -7.19 2.69
C LEU A 757 -14.62 -7.24 3.90
N THR A 758 -14.42 -6.30 4.80
CA THR A 758 -15.17 -6.19 6.03
C THR A 758 -16.65 -5.96 5.77
N SER A 759 -17.00 -5.00 4.90
CA SER A 759 -18.39 -4.70 4.60
C SER A 759 -19.09 -5.85 3.87
N ASN A 760 -18.38 -6.58 3.01
CA ASN A 760 -18.95 -7.72 2.30
C ASN A 760 -19.12 -8.94 3.22
N LEU A 761 -18.16 -9.24 4.11
CA LEU A 761 -18.34 -10.27 5.15
C LEU A 761 -19.57 -9.97 6.02
N PHE A 762 -19.80 -8.68 6.32
CA PHE A 762 -20.96 -8.24 7.10
C PHE A 762 -22.29 -8.53 6.39
N LEU A 763 -22.32 -8.69 5.06
CA LEU A 763 -23.54 -9.07 4.35
C LEU A 763 -24.00 -10.51 4.66
N TYR A 764 -23.09 -11.37 5.14
CA TYR A 764 -23.36 -12.76 5.52
C TYR A 764 -23.58 -12.91 7.03
N GLU A 765 -22.66 -12.37 7.83
CA GLU A 765 -22.70 -12.44 9.29
C GLU A 765 -22.52 -11.07 9.92
N GLN A 766 -23.57 -10.60 10.60
CA GLN A 766 -23.63 -9.24 11.15
C GLN A 766 -22.92 -9.14 12.51
N ARG A 767 -21.63 -9.48 12.53
CA ARG A 767 -20.76 -9.37 13.71
C ARG A 767 -20.38 -7.91 13.95
N GLY A 768 -20.49 -7.43 15.20
CA GLY A 768 -20.15 -6.05 15.54
C GLY A 768 -18.69 -5.69 15.26
N GLU A 769 -17.78 -6.63 15.50
CA GLU A 769 -16.33 -6.49 15.26
C GLU A 769 -15.96 -6.11 13.82
N LEU A 770 -16.77 -6.53 12.83
CA LEU A 770 -16.58 -6.14 11.44
C LEU A 770 -16.80 -4.62 11.31
N MET A 771 -17.93 -4.10 11.78
CA MET A 771 -18.22 -2.68 11.64
C MET A 771 -17.46 -1.79 12.64
N ASP A 772 -16.94 -2.36 13.73
CA ASP A 772 -15.95 -1.69 14.58
C ASP A 772 -14.61 -1.51 13.87
N TYR A 773 -14.13 -2.54 13.14
CA TYR A 773 -12.97 -2.40 12.25
C TYR A 773 -13.24 -1.39 11.13
N TYR A 774 -14.43 -1.44 10.51
CA TYR A 774 -14.79 -0.52 9.43
C TYR A 774 -14.74 0.94 9.91
N GLU A 775 -15.34 1.25 11.07
CA GLU A 775 -15.28 2.57 11.71
C GLU A 775 -13.83 2.99 11.96
N ARG A 776 -13.01 2.08 12.51
CA ARG A 776 -11.61 2.35 12.82
C ARG A 776 -10.79 2.72 11.58
N GLY A 777 -10.79 1.88 10.55
CA GLY A 777 -10.03 2.14 9.31
C GLY A 777 -10.55 3.35 8.55
N LEU A 778 -11.87 3.61 8.59
CA LEU A 778 -12.46 4.78 7.95
C LEU A 778 -11.98 6.09 8.59
N TYR A 779 -12.15 6.23 9.91
CA TYR A 779 -11.82 7.48 10.61
C TYR A 779 -10.31 7.70 10.76
N ASN A 780 -9.54 6.65 11.04
CA ASN A 780 -8.16 6.80 11.50
C ASN A 780 -7.11 6.56 10.39
N ASP A 781 -7.49 5.97 9.27
CA ASP A 781 -6.60 5.75 8.11
C ASP A 781 -7.15 6.48 6.88
N ILE A 782 -8.31 6.10 6.35
CA ILE A 782 -8.84 6.67 5.10
C ILE A 782 -9.04 8.18 5.19
N LEU A 783 -9.70 8.70 6.24
CA LEU A 783 -9.86 10.14 6.42
C LEU A 783 -8.52 10.85 6.70
N ALA A 784 -7.58 10.16 7.35
CA ALA A 784 -6.25 10.69 7.66
C ALA A 784 -5.30 10.72 6.45
N SER A 785 -5.60 9.93 5.42
CA SER A 785 -4.83 9.82 4.18
C SER A 785 -4.93 11.05 3.27
N VAL A 786 -5.87 11.97 3.51
CA VAL A 786 -6.17 13.11 2.64
C VAL A 786 -5.53 14.40 3.14
N ALA A 787 -4.95 15.18 2.22
CA ALA A 787 -4.34 16.47 2.53
C ALA A 787 -5.35 17.50 3.05
N GLU A 788 -4.87 18.48 3.81
CA GLU A 788 -5.72 19.48 4.45
C GLU A 788 -6.57 20.27 3.44
N ASN A 789 -5.96 20.76 2.37
CA ASN A 789 -6.57 21.75 1.48
C ASN A 789 -6.74 21.28 0.02
N THR A 790 -6.24 20.09 -0.33
CA THR A 790 -6.23 19.59 -1.72
C THR A 790 -6.66 18.14 -1.78
N ALA A 791 -6.92 17.62 -2.98
CA ALA A 791 -7.21 16.20 -3.21
C ALA A 791 -5.94 15.33 -3.21
N ALA A 792 -4.82 15.82 -2.67
CA ALA A 792 -3.62 15.00 -2.51
C ALA A 792 -3.83 13.95 -1.41
N ASN A 793 -3.17 12.80 -1.55
CA ASN A 793 -3.29 11.69 -0.61
C ASN A 793 -1.94 11.03 -0.29
N THR A 794 -1.90 10.29 0.81
CA THR A 794 -0.77 9.45 1.23
C THR A 794 -0.70 8.17 0.42
N TYR A 795 0.51 7.63 0.28
CA TYR A 795 0.73 6.22 -0.09
C TYR A 795 0.86 5.38 1.17
N HIS A 796 1.92 5.62 1.94
CA HIS A 796 2.12 5.11 3.30
C HIS A 796 1.71 6.16 4.33
N ILE A 797 1.09 5.72 5.43
CA ILE A 797 0.84 6.56 6.61
C ILE A 797 1.89 6.20 7.68
N PRO A 798 2.89 7.07 7.91
CA PRO A 798 3.97 6.77 8.84
C PRO A 798 3.46 6.82 10.29
N LEU A 799 3.85 5.82 11.09
CA LEU A 799 3.42 5.69 12.49
C LEU A 799 4.56 5.71 13.51
N ARG A 800 5.81 5.92 13.06
CA ARG A 800 6.97 6.07 13.95
C ARG A 800 6.90 7.39 14.74
N PRO A 801 7.62 7.52 15.86
CA PRO A 801 7.63 8.75 16.66
C PRO A 801 8.00 10.00 15.85
N GLY A 802 7.29 11.11 16.05
CA GLY A 802 7.62 12.39 15.40
C GLY A 802 7.51 12.41 13.87
N SER A 803 6.82 11.43 13.28
CA SER A 803 6.67 11.31 11.82
C SER A 803 5.78 12.39 11.22
N ILE A 804 5.85 12.56 9.89
CA ILE A 804 4.99 13.49 9.15
C ILE A 804 4.37 12.80 7.93
N LYS A 805 3.09 13.06 7.66
CA LYS A 805 2.40 12.52 6.48
C LYS A 805 2.84 13.26 5.22
N GLN A 806 3.07 12.49 4.15
CA GLN A 806 3.42 13.00 2.83
C GLN A 806 2.22 12.87 1.89
N PHE A 807 1.85 13.95 1.20
CA PHE A 807 0.67 13.98 0.35
C PHE A 807 1.05 14.31 -1.10
N GLY A 808 0.72 13.41 -2.03
CA GLY A 808 1.02 13.56 -3.46
C GLY A 808 -0.23 13.67 -4.35
N ASN A 809 -0.02 14.02 -5.62
CA ASN A 809 -1.04 13.99 -6.69
C ASN A 809 -2.26 14.91 -6.51
N ALA A 810 -2.08 16.13 -5.96
CA ALA A 810 -3.18 17.11 -5.83
C ALA A 810 -3.92 17.42 -7.15
N LYS A 811 -3.21 17.30 -8.29
CA LYS A 811 -3.69 17.65 -9.64
C LYS A 811 -4.30 16.47 -10.40
N MET A 812 -4.24 15.24 -9.87
CA MET A 812 -4.74 14.02 -10.53
C MET A 812 -4.11 13.79 -11.92
N ASN A 813 -2.80 14.03 -12.06
CA ASN A 813 -2.08 13.97 -13.34
C ASN A 813 -0.93 12.95 -13.36
N GLY A 814 -0.76 12.16 -12.30
CA GLY A 814 0.13 11.01 -12.25
C GLY A 814 -0.26 10.08 -11.11
N PHE A 815 -0.24 8.77 -11.34
CA PHE A 815 -0.89 7.82 -10.45
C PHE A 815 0.05 6.72 -9.96
N THR A 816 -0.03 6.48 -8.65
CA THR A 816 0.31 5.21 -8.01
C THR A 816 -0.97 4.40 -7.76
N CYS A 817 -0.87 3.18 -7.23
CA CYS A 817 -2.04 2.41 -6.79
C CYS A 817 -2.88 3.17 -5.75
N CYS A 818 -2.24 3.80 -4.74
CA CYS A 818 -2.92 4.53 -3.66
C CYS A 818 -3.63 5.78 -4.16
N ASN A 819 -3.14 6.42 -5.22
CA ASN A 819 -3.88 7.52 -5.85
C ASN A 819 -5.17 7.03 -6.50
N GLY A 820 -5.15 5.83 -7.10
CA GLY A 820 -6.34 5.19 -7.67
C GLY A 820 -7.40 4.88 -6.61
N THR A 821 -7.01 4.19 -5.54
CA THR A 821 -7.95 3.84 -4.44
C THR A 821 -8.41 5.06 -3.64
N ALA A 822 -7.60 6.12 -3.54
CA ALA A 822 -8.02 7.37 -2.93
C ALA A 822 -9.17 8.04 -3.69
N LEU A 823 -9.17 7.99 -5.04
CA LEU A 823 -10.31 8.47 -5.84
C LEU A 823 -11.60 7.72 -5.48
N GLU A 824 -11.53 6.39 -5.44
CA GLU A 824 -12.69 5.54 -5.14
C GLU A 824 -13.18 5.71 -3.70
N SER A 825 -12.27 5.77 -2.73
CA SER A 825 -12.63 5.92 -1.31
C SER A 825 -13.42 7.21 -1.07
N ASN A 826 -12.94 8.31 -1.62
CA ASN A 826 -13.49 9.65 -1.38
C ASN A 826 -14.76 9.96 -2.19
N THR A 827 -15.22 9.04 -3.06
CA THR A 827 -16.45 9.20 -3.84
C THR A 827 -17.61 8.34 -3.34
N LYS A 828 -17.42 7.58 -2.24
CA LYS A 828 -18.41 6.59 -1.77
C LYS A 828 -18.61 6.47 -0.26
N PHE A 829 -18.23 7.47 0.54
CA PHE A 829 -18.28 7.40 2.01
C PHE A 829 -19.65 6.98 2.61
N GLN A 830 -20.75 7.19 1.89
CA GLN A 830 -22.08 6.80 2.33
C GLN A 830 -22.39 5.29 2.24
N ASN A 831 -21.57 4.51 1.52
CA ASN A 831 -21.93 3.15 1.06
C ASN A 831 -22.13 2.11 2.18
N SER A 832 -21.59 2.37 3.38
CA SER A 832 -21.62 1.44 4.50
C SER A 832 -22.27 2.04 5.75
N ILE A 833 -22.92 3.21 5.62
CA ILE A 833 -23.68 3.81 6.74
C ILE A 833 -24.87 2.91 7.09
N TYR A 834 -25.58 2.43 6.07
CA TYR A 834 -26.77 1.58 6.23
C TYR A 834 -26.70 0.34 5.35
N PHE A 835 -27.27 -0.76 5.83
CA PHE A 835 -27.58 -1.94 5.02
C PHE A 835 -29.02 -2.40 5.26
N LYS A 836 -29.59 -3.13 4.29
CA LYS A 836 -30.93 -3.71 4.41
C LYS A 836 -30.88 -5.23 4.30
N SER A 837 -31.76 -5.90 5.03
CA SER A 837 -32.05 -7.31 4.79
C SER A 837 -32.62 -7.53 3.39
N ILE A 838 -32.36 -8.70 2.81
CA ILE A 838 -32.81 -9.06 1.45
C ILE A 838 -34.34 -8.94 1.28
N ASP A 839 -35.10 -9.25 2.33
CA ASP A 839 -36.56 -9.17 2.37
C ASP A 839 -37.11 -7.76 2.71
N ASN A 840 -36.21 -6.78 2.86
CA ASN A 840 -36.50 -5.41 3.26
C ASN A 840 -37.27 -5.31 4.59
N GLN A 841 -37.04 -6.18 5.58
CA GLN A 841 -37.73 -6.08 6.89
C GLN A 841 -36.87 -5.51 8.02
N VAL A 842 -35.57 -5.41 7.80
CA VAL A 842 -34.56 -4.99 8.79
C VAL A 842 -33.62 -3.98 8.16
N LEU A 843 -33.46 -2.84 8.83
CA LEU A 843 -32.45 -1.82 8.55
C LEU A 843 -31.30 -1.96 9.56
N TYR A 844 -30.07 -2.01 9.07
CA TYR A 844 -28.87 -1.93 9.89
C TYR A 844 -28.32 -0.50 9.81
N VAL A 845 -28.12 0.12 10.97
CA VAL A 845 -27.44 1.42 11.12
C VAL A 845 -26.04 1.14 11.67
N ASN A 846 -25.05 1.21 10.80
CA ASN A 846 -23.67 0.81 11.12
C ASN A 846 -22.80 1.99 11.52
N LEU A 847 -22.84 3.09 10.76
CA LEU A 847 -22.03 4.27 11.01
C LEU A 847 -22.92 5.43 11.46
N TYR A 848 -22.41 6.18 12.44
CA TYR A 848 -23.09 7.35 12.97
C TYR A 848 -22.58 8.60 12.26
N VAL A 849 -23.16 8.86 11.08
CA VAL A 849 -22.74 9.94 10.17
C VAL A 849 -23.98 10.72 9.74
N PRO A 850 -23.94 12.07 9.73
CA PRO A 850 -25.05 12.89 9.27
C PRO A 850 -25.42 12.53 7.83
N SER A 851 -26.64 12.04 7.65
CA SER A 851 -27.03 11.44 6.37
C SER A 851 -28.55 11.31 6.24
N THR A 852 -29.01 11.27 5.00
CA THR A 852 -30.39 10.95 4.67
C THR A 852 -30.42 9.72 3.78
N LEU A 853 -31.07 8.66 4.27
CA LEU A 853 -31.36 7.44 3.51
C LEU A 853 -32.79 7.50 2.96
N LYS A 854 -32.93 7.29 1.65
CA LYS A 854 -34.20 7.03 0.97
C LYS A 854 -34.35 5.53 0.74
N TRP A 855 -35.18 4.88 1.56
CA TRP A 855 -35.46 3.45 1.44
C TRP A 855 -36.67 3.23 0.52
N THR A 856 -36.38 3.18 -0.79
CA THR A 856 -37.39 3.17 -1.86
C THR A 856 -38.38 2.00 -1.73
N GLU A 857 -37.90 0.79 -1.45
CA GLU A 857 -38.76 -0.41 -1.35
C GLU A 857 -39.81 -0.34 -0.25
N ARG A 858 -39.62 0.55 0.74
CA ARG A 858 -40.55 0.73 1.86
C ARG A 858 -41.23 2.08 1.88
N ASN A 859 -40.91 2.96 0.93
CA ASN A 859 -41.35 4.35 0.93
C ASN A 859 -41.07 5.05 2.27
N VAL A 860 -39.90 4.78 2.86
CA VAL A 860 -39.44 5.36 4.13
C VAL A 860 -38.18 6.18 3.88
N THR A 861 -38.06 7.32 4.55
CA THR A 861 -36.81 8.09 4.60
C THR A 861 -36.30 8.11 6.04
N ILE A 862 -35.02 7.84 6.24
CA ILE A 862 -34.34 7.93 7.54
C ILE A 862 -33.40 9.13 7.48
N VAL A 863 -33.63 10.12 8.35
CA VAL A 863 -32.74 11.27 8.50
C VAL A 863 -31.94 11.09 9.78
N GLN A 864 -30.63 10.96 9.67
CA GLN A 864 -29.69 10.88 10.77
C GLN A 864 -29.03 12.25 10.99
N LYS A 865 -29.25 12.84 12.17
CA LYS A 865 -28.62 14.10 12.60
C LYS A 865 -27.69 13.84 13.77
N THR A 866 -26.43 14.21 13.62
CA THR A 866 -25.39 14.05 14.64
C THR A 866 -24.22 15.02 14.40
N ASP A 867 -23.38 15.27 15.39
CA ASP A 867 -22.03 15.83 15.22
C ASP A 867 -20.97 14.79 15.61
N PHE A 868 -21.30 13.50 15.49
CA PHE A 868 -20.35 12.42 15.69
C PHE A 868 -19.20 12.53 14.67
N PRO A 869 -17.92 12.47 15.10
CA PRO A 869 -17.44 11.98 16.40
C PRO A 869 -17.08 13.08 17.42
N ASN A 870 -17.49 14.34 17.23
CA ASN A 870 -17.29 15.41 18.23
C ASN A 870 -18.30 15.29 19.39
N GLU A 871 -19.50 14.79 19.10
CA GLU A 871 -20.55 14.54 20.09
C GLU A 871 -20.91 13.05 20.22
N ASP A 872 -21.36 12.66 21.42
CA ASP A 872 -21.59 11.26 21.83
C ASP A 872 -23.01 10.73 21.49
N HIS A 873 -23.76 11.42 20.63
CA HIS A 873 -25.15 11.09 20.36
C HIS A 873 -25.56 11.25 18.89
N THR A 874 -26.62 10.55 18.48
CA THR A 874 -27.22 10.64 17.15
C THR A 874 -28.74 10.54 17.23
N LEU A 875 -29.44 11.25 16.35
CA LEU A 875 -30.89 11.26 16.24
C LEU A 875 -31.31 10.74 14.87
N LEU A 876 -32.00 9.61 14.83
CA LEU A 876 -32.67 9.09 13.65
C LEU A 876 -34.12 9.57 13.65
N THR A 877 -34.56 10.20 12.56
CA THR A 877 -35.96 10.57 12.33
C THR A 877 -36.51 9.74 11.19
N ILE A 878 -37.62 9.05 11.42
CA ILE A 878 -38.30 8.24 10.42
C ILE A 878 -39.37 9.11 9.76
N LYS A 879 -39.33 9.16 8.43
CA LYS A 879 -40.40 9.75 7.61
C LYS A 879 -41.06 8.64 6.80
N GLY A 880 -42.39 8.60 6.81
CA GLY A 880 -43.19 7.46 6.35
C GLY A 880 -43.57 6.51 7.48
N GLU A 881 -44.24 5.41 7.14
CA GLU A 881 -44.80 4.47 8.12
C GLU A 881 -44.58 3.01 7.71
N GLY A 882 -44.47 2.11 8.70
CA GLY A 882 -44.31 0.68 8.43
C GLY A 882 -43.81 -0.12 9.62
N LYS A 883 -43.99 -1.45 9.58
CA LYS A 883 -43.42 -2.36 10.59
C LYS A 883 -42.08 -2.89 10.13
N PHE A 884 -41.00 -2.57 10.83
CA PHE A 884 -39.66 -3.09 10.54
C PHE A 884 -38.76 -2.97 11.76
N ASP A 885 -37.68 -3.75 11.73
CA ASP A 885 -36.64 -3.70 12.74
C ASP A 885 -35.56 -2.70 12.34
N VAL A 886 -35.11 -1.91 13.32
CA VAL A 886 -33.92 -1.08 13.20
C VAL A 886 -32.84 -1.67 14.11
N ASN A 887 -31.81 -2.24 13.50
CA ASN A 887 -30.63 -2.75 14.18
C ASN A 887 -29.58 -1.65 14.26
N VAL A 888 -29.36 -1.11 15.45
CA VAL A 888 -28.35 -0.08 15.71
C VAL A 888 -27.09 -0.72 16.26
N ARG A 889 -25.92 -0.37 15.71
CA ARG A 889 -24.64 -0.91 16.19
C ARG A 889 -24.35 -0.40 17.60
N VAL A 890 -24.03 -1.28 18.53
CA VAL A 890 -23.47 -0.91 19.83
C VAL A 890 -21.95 -1.05 19.72
N PRO A 891 -21.18 0.05 19.53
CA PRO A 891 -19.74 -0.06 19.28
C PRO A 891 -19.01 -0.72 20.43
N ASN A 892 -17.93 -1.47 20.16
CA ASN A 892 -17.16 -2.12 21.24
C ASN A 892 -16.58 -1.11 22.26
N TRP A 893 -16.24 0.11 21.84
CA TRP A 893 -15.72 1.15 22.74
C TRP A 893 -16.79 1.76 23.68
N ALA A 894 -18.08 1.54 23.45
CA ALA A 894 -19.20 2.15 24.18
C ALA A 894 -19.47 1.48 25.54
N THR A 895 -18.44 1.27 26.37
CA THR A 895 -18.56 0.51 27.62
C THR A 895 -19.13 1.32 28.80
N LYS A 896 -19.26 2.64 28.67
CA LYS A 896 -19.97 3.51 29.63
C LYS A 896 -21.50 3.45 29.51
N GLY A 897 -22.00 2.69 28.54
CA GLY A 897 -23.43 2.47 28.31
C GLY A 897 -23.86 2.90 26.91
N PHE A 898 -25.03 2.40 26.53
CA PHE A 898 -25.70 2.72 25.28
C PHE A 898 -27.16 3.02 25.60
N PHE A 899 -27.52 4.29 25.49
CA PHE A 899 -28.82 4.80 25.93
C PHE A 899 -29.71 5.06 24.72
N VAL A 900 -30.96 4.64 24.81
CA VAL A 900 -31.94 4.77 23.72
C VAL A 900 -33.16 5.52 24.23
N LYS A 901 -33.58 6.55 23.50
CA LYS A 901 -34.92 7.12 23.64
C LYS A 901 -35.69 6.98 22.33
N ILE A 902 -36.97 6.65 22.44
CA ILE A 902 -37.89 6.66 21.30
C ILE A 902 -38.98 7.69 21.60
N ASN A 903 -39.16 8.65 20.70
CA ASN A 903 -40.11 9.76 20.87
C ASN A 903 -39.94 10.49 22.23
N GLY A 904 -38.69 10.72 22.63
CA GLY A 904 -38.32 11.38 23.89
C GLY A 904 -38.45 10.52 25.14
N LYS A 905 -38.93 9.27 25.04
CA LYS A 905 -39.07 8.35 26.17
C LYS A 905 -37.90 7.37 26.24
N GLU A 906 -37.26 7.27 27.40
CA GLU A 906 -36.21 6.28 27.65
C GLU A 906 -36.71 4.84 27.50
N GLU A 907 -35.94 4.04 26.77
CA GLU A 907 -36.20 2.62 26.56
C GLU A 907 -35.28 1.78 27.44
N LYS A 908 -35.86 0.78 28.11
CA LYS A 908 -35.09 -0.20 28.88
C LYS A 908 -34.57 -1.27 27.93
N VAL A 909 -33.35 -1.08 27.44
CA VAL A 909 -32.69 -1.97 26.49
C VAL A 909 -31.50 -2.69 27.12
N LYS A 910 -31.22 -3.91 26.66
CA LYS A 910 -29.99 -4.63 27.01
C LYS A 910 -29.01 -4.52 25.85
N ALA A 911 -28.26 -3.42 25.83
CA ALA A 911 -27.19 -3.21 24.87
C ALA A 911 -25.90 -3.90 25.36
N VAL A 912 -25.18 -4.55 24.44
CA VAL A 912 -23.89 -5.21 24.71
C VAL A 912 -22.85 -4.58 23.76
N PRO A 913 -21.73 -4.04 24.25
CA PRO A 913 -20.65 -3.54 23.37
C PRO A 913 -20.19 -4.59 22.36
N GLY A 914 -19.92 -4.17 21.13
CA GLY A 914 -19.50 -5.03 20.03
C GLY A 914 -20.65 -5.86 19.42
N SER A 915 -21.90 -5.40 19.55
CA SER A 915 -23.09 -6.11 19.06
C SER A 915 -24.08 -5.19 18.33
N TYR A 916 -25.25 -5.72 17.97
CA TYR A 916 -26.37 -4.92 17.46
C TYR A 916 -27.55 -5.00 18.41
N LEU A 917 -28.18 -3.85 18.65
CA LEU A 917 -29.42 -3.75 19.39
C LEU A 917 -30.59 -3.63 18.40
N THR A 918 -31.53 -4.57 18.47
CA THR A 918 -32.74 -4.56 17.64
C THR A 918 -33.86 -3.73 18.28
N LEU A 919 -34.39 -2.78 17.52
CA LEU A 919 -35.55 -1.97 17.86
C LEU A 919 -36.73 -2.35 16.94
N SER A 920 -37.63 -3.20 17.44
CA SER A 920 -38.79 -3.70 16.70
C SER A 920 -40.05 -2.89 16.97
N ARG A 921 -40.50 -2.09 16.00
CA ARG A 921 -41.75 -1.30 16.12
C ARG A 921 -42.53 -1.21 14.81
N LYS A 922 -43.79 -0.77 14.93
CA LYS A 922 -44.54 -0.18 13.82
C LYS A 922 -44.29 1.32 13.86
N TRP A 923 -43.35 1.77 13.04
CA TRP A 923 -42.91 3.15 12.97
C TRP A 923 -43.96 4.00 12.24
N LYS A 924 -44.08 5.25 12.68
CA LYS A 924 -44.94 6.29 12.12
C LYS A 924 -44.09 7.46 11.64
N ASP A 925 -44.70 8.26 10.78
CA ASP A 925 -44.06 9.49 10.31
C ASP A 925 -43.76 10.42 11.49
N GLY A 926 -42.51 10.89 11.54
CA GLY A 926 -42.00 11.73 12.61
C GLY A 926 -41.50 10.99 13.86
N ASP A 927 -41.57 9.65 13.90
CA ASP A 927 -40.97 8.89 15.00
C ASP A 927 -39.46 9.14 15.06
N THR A 928 -38.93 9.28 16.28
CA THR A 928 -37.51 9.53 16.53
C THR A 928 -36.86 8.45 17.37
N ILE A 929 -35.61 8.15 17.06
CA ILE A 929 -34.72 7.28 17.84
C ILE A 929 -33.48 8.10 18.19
N GLU A 930 -33.31 8.43 19.46
CA GLU A 930 -32.10 9.09 19.99
C GLU A 930 -31.21 8.02 20.60
N LEU A 931 -29.96 7.95 20.15
CA LEU A 931 -28.94 7.05 20.66
C LEU A 931 -27.84 7.89 21.30
N ARG A 932 -27.42 7.52 22.52
CA ARG A 932 -26.28 8.15 23.20
C ARG A 932 -25.29 7.11 23.69
N MET A 933 -24.01 7.35 23.40
CA MET A 933 -22.89 6.43 23.62
C MET A 933 -21.71 7.22 24.21
N PRO A 934 -21.66 7.43 25.54
CA PRO A 934 -20.66 8.30 26.13
C PRO A 934 -19.23 7.88 25.77
N PHE A 935 -18.48 8.82 25.20
CA PHE A 935 -17.07 8.62 24.88
C PHE A 935 -16.23 8.50 26.14
N GLN A 936 -15.15 7.73 26.02
CA GLN A 936 -14.15 7.57 27.07
C GLN A 936 -12.77 7.42 26.43
N PHE A 937 -11.75 7.71 27.22
CA PHE A 937 -10.38 7.38 26.84
C PHE A 937 -10.14 5.88 26.97
N HIS A 938 -9.43 5.31 26.00
CA HIS A 938 -8.89 3.96 26.09
C HIS A 938 -7.57 3.85 25.34
N LEU A 939 -6.78 2.83 25.68
CA LEU A 939 -5.51 2.54 25.05
C LEU A 939 -5.66 1.36 24.10
N ASP A 940 -4.97 1.41 22.96
CA ASP A 940 -4.80 0.29 22.03
C ASP A 940 -3.30 -0.08 21.97
N PRO A 941 -2.86 -1.07 22.76
CA PRO A 941 -1.47 -1.48 22.84
C PRO A 941 -0.99 -2.25 21.61
N VAL A 942 0.28 -2.05 21.23
CA VAL A 942 0.96 -2.92 20.27
C VAL A 942 1.05 -4.33 20.88
N MET A 943 0.67 -5.33 20.07
CA MET A 943 0.43 -6.71 20.52
C MET A 943 1.60 -7.39 21.24
N ASP A 944 2.83 -7.14 20.80
CA ASP A 944 4.09 -7.69 21.33
C ASP A 944 4.88 -6.74 22.23
N GLN A 945 4.42 -5.49 22.38
CA GLN A 945 5.04 -4.50 23.26
C GLN A 945 3.98 -3.53 23.81
N GLN A 946 3.28 -3.93 24.87
CA GLN A 946 2.06 -3.29 25.37
C GLN A 946 2.26 -1.84 25.88
N ASN A 947 3.41 -1.47 26.44
CA ASN A 947 3.67 -0.07 26.81
C ASN A 947 3.70 0.87 25.62
N ILE A 948 3.96 0.36 24.41
CA ILE A 948 3.80 1.12 23.19
C ILE A 948 2.33 1.05 22.79
N ALA A 949 1.58 2.13 23.05
CA ALA A 949 0.13 2.13 22.90
C ALA A 949 -0.40 3.43 22.29
N SER A 950 -1.48 3.30 21.53
CA SER A 950 -2.23 4.42 21.00
C SER A 950 -3.31 4.89 21.97
N LEU A 951 -3.59 6.20 22.00
CA LEU A 951 -4.65 6.78 22.82
C LEU A 951 -5.87 7.10 21.96
N PHE A 952 -7.04 6.60 22.36
CA PHE A 952 -8.32 6.88 21.71
C PHE A 952 -9.26 7.64 22.63
N TYR A 953 -10.16 8.44 22.04
CA TYR A 953 -11.37 8.96 22.68
C TYR A 953 -12.58 8.52 21.86
N GLY A 954 -13.38 7.59 22.40
CA GLY A 954 -14.39 6.88 21.61
C GLY A 954 -13.73 6.11 20.43
N PRO A 955 -14.19 6.30 19.18
CA PRO A 955 -13.57 5.67 18.00
C PRO A 955 -12.32 6.38 17.46
N ILE A 956 -12.00 7.57 17.98
CA ILE A 956 -11.04 8.47 17.36
C ILE A 956 -9.66 8.34 17.98
N LEU A 957 -8.68 7.99 17.15
CA LEU A 957 -7.28 7.99 17.50
C LEU A 957 -6.78 9.43 17.67
N LEU A 958 -6.13 9.68 18.80
CA LEU A 958 -5.52 10.95 19.11
C LEU A 958 -4.02 10.90 18.81
N ALA A 959 -3.54 11.92 18.11
CA ALA A 959 -2.14 12.08 17.77
C ALA A 959 -1.53 13.21 18.61
N ALA A 960 -0.42 12.90 19.30
CA ALA A 960 0.42 13.93 19.91
C ALA A 960 0.97 14.84 18.82
N GLN A 961 0.88 16.15 19.02
CA GLN A 961 1.43 17.14 18.10
C GLN A 961 2.91 17.38 18.44
N GLU A 962 3.78 17.08 17.49
CA GLU A 962 5.22 17.12 17.68
C GLU A 962 5.83 18.35 17.00
N SER A 963 6.86 18.95 17.60
CA SER A 963 7.59 20.07 17.01
C SER A 963 8.81 19.63 16.19
N GLU A 964 9.28 18.41 16.41
CA GLU A 964 10.53 17.86 15.88
C GLU A 964 10.43 16.35 15.64
N PRO A 965 11.28 15.77 14.78
CA PRO A 965 11.40 14.30 14.67
C PRO A 965 11.87 13.71 16.00
N LEU A 966 11.42 12.49 16.31
CA LEU A 966 11.76 11.80 17.55
C LEU A 966 12.40 10.45 17.26
N LYS A 967 13.38 10.05 18.09
CA LYS A 967 13.96 8.69 18.07
C LYS A 967 13.24 7.74 19.01
N GLU A 968 12.79 8.27 20.15
CA GLU A 968 12.07 7.51 21.16
C GLU A 968 10.58 7.80 21.05
N TRP A 969 9.77 6.79 21.37
CA TRP A 969 8.34 6.96 21.57
C TRP A 969 8.07 8.00 22.65
N ARG A 970 7.07 8.84 22.42
CA ARG A 970 6.69 9.87 23.38
C ARG A 970 6.25 9.23 24.69
N LYS A 971 6.99 9.50 25.76
CA LYS A 971 6.67 9.03 27.10
C LYS A 971 5.46 9.78 27.65
N VAL A 972 4.51 9.04 28.20
CA VAL A 972 3.34 9.59 28.91
C VAL A 972 3.09 8.79 30.18
N THR A 973 2.68 9.47 31.25
CA THR A 973 2.34 8.80 32.51
C THR A 973 0.86 8.99 32.81
N LEU A 974 0.11 7.88 32.93
CA LEU A 974 -1.33 7.88 33.16
C LEU A 974 -1.68 7.22 34.50
N ASP A 975 -2.79 7.63 35.10
CA ASP A 975 -3.35 7.00 36.30
C ASP A 975 -3.87 5.58 35.97
N ALA A 976 -3.39 4.57 36.69
CA ALA A 976 -3.70 3.17 36.39
C ALA A 976 -5.19 2.82 36.57
N LYS A 977 -5.92 3.53 37.44
CA LYS A 977 -7.33 3.25 37.74
C LYS A 977 -8.26 3.98 36.78
N ASP A 978 -7.87 5.18 36.35
CA ASP A 978 -8.66 6.00 35.44
C ASP A 978 -7.74 6.96 34.66
N ILE A 979 -7.37 6.55 33.45
CA ILE A 979 -6.43 7.31 32.61
C ILE A 979 -6.92 8.73 32.31
N SER A 980 -8.23 8.98 32.36
CA SER A 980 -8.81 10.32 32.11
C SER A 980 -8.33 11.36 33.11
N LYS A 981 -7.96 10.97 34.33
CA LYS A 981 -7.44 11.88 35.37
C LYS A 981 -6.10 12.51 35.01
N SER A 982 -5.38 11.93 34.06
CA SER A 982 -4.09 12.45 33.58
C SER A 982 -4.22 13.25 32.29
N ILE A 983 -5.44 13.44 31.78
CA ILE A 983 -5.71 14.08 30.50
C ILE A 983 -6.62 15.28 30.74
N ASN A 984 -6.17 16.46 30.32
CA ASN A 984 -6.98 17.68 30.35
C ASN A 984 -7.43 18.03 28.92
N GLY A 985 -8.46 18.84 28.75
CA GLY A 985 -8.84 19.31 27.43
C GLY A 985 -10.31 19.62 27.27
N ASP A 986 -10.70 19.77 26.01
CA ASP A 986 -12.04 20.09 25.56
C ASP A 986 -12.56 18.94 24.67
N PRO A 987 -13.42 18.05 25.21
CA PRO A 987 -14.00 16.95 24.45
C PRO A 987 -14.78 17.37 23.21
N GLU A 988 -15.48 18.51 23.24
CA GLU A 988 -16.27 19.01 22.09
C GLU A 988 -15.37 19.42 20.92
N LYS A 989 -14.13 19.84 21.21
CA LYS A 989 -13.11 20.13 20.19
C LYS A 989 -12.23 18.93 19.84
N LEU A 990 -12.41 17.80 20.52
CA LEU A 990 -11.50 16.64 20.49
C LEU A 990 -10.04 17.04 20.74
N GLN A 991 -9.80 18.07 21.55
CA GLN A 991 -8.46 18.60 21.80
C GLN A 991 -8.07 18.41 23.26
N PHE A 992 -7.01 17.64 23.47
CA PHE A 992 -6.55 17.24 24.80
C PHE A 992 -5.09 17.64 25.02
N VAL A 993 -4.67 17.64 26.29
CA VAL A 993 -3.32 17.99 26.71
C VAL A 993 -2.83 16.99 27.74
N ILE A 994 -1.66 16.42 27.48
CA ILE A 994 -0.92 15.53 28.40
C ILE A 994 0.50 16.06 28.47
N ASP A 995 1.00 16.33 29.68
CA ASP A 995 2.36 16.83 29.92
C ASP A 995 2.75 18.04 29.04
N GLY A 996 1.79 18.95 28.80
CA GLY A 996 1.98 20.16 27.99
C GLY A 996 1.94 19.95 26.48
N VAL A 997 1.73 18.72 26.01
CA VAL A 997 1.63 18.37 24.58
C VAL A 997 0.17 18.25 24.17
N ILE A 998 -0.19 18.84 23.02
CA ILE A 998 -1.54 18.78 22.47
C ILE A 998 -1.76 17.43 21.79
N PHE A 999 -2.93 16.83 22.02
CA PHE A 999 -3.44 15.64 21.36
C PHE A 999 -4.73 16.02 20.63
N LYS A 1000 -4.85 15.67 19.35
CA LYS A 1000 -6.06 15.90 18.54
C LYS A 1000 -6.29 14.75 17.55
N PRO A 1001 -7.44 14.67 16.87
CA PRO A 1001 -7.73 13.57 15.96
C PRO A 1001 -6.64 13.41 14.89
N PHE A 1002 -6.24 12.17 14.63
CA PHE A 1002 -5.17 11.90 13.67
C PHE A 1002 -5.53 12.33 12.25
N TYR A 1003 -6.81 12.23 11.87
CA TYR A 1003 -7.32 12.73 10.58
C TYR A 1003 -7.28 14.27 10.44
N ASN A 1004 -7.08 15.01 11.53
CA ASN A 1004 -6.88 16.47 11.54
C ASN A 1004 -5.44 16.87 11.90
N THR A 1005 -4.50 15.92 11.82
CA THR A 1005 -3.08 16.15 12.06
C THR A 1005 -2.32 16.14 10.75
N TYR A 1006 -1.70 17.27 10.39
CA TYR A 1006 -0.92 17.42 9.15
C TYR A 1006 0.57 17.76 9.41
N GLY A 1007 0.90 18.17 10.64
CA GLY A 1007 2.27 18.35 11.09
C GLY A 1007 2.88 17.06 11.61
N ARG A 1008 4.01 17.20 12.32
CA ARG A 1008 4.67 16.06 12.96
C ARG A 1008 3.82 15.49 14.09
N HIS A 1009 3.87 14.18 14.25
CA HIS A 1009 3.00 13.49 15.18
C HIS A 1009 3.59 12.21 15.76
N SER A 1010 3.05 11.82 16.91
CA SER A 1010 3.20 10.48 17.48
C SER A 1010 1.81 9.92 17.80
N VAL A 1011 1.50 8.74 17.24
CA VAL A 1011 0.23 8.03 17.47
C VAL A 1011 0.38 6.80 18.36
N TYR A 1012 1.60 6.29 18.50
CA TYR A 1012 1.97 5.37 19.57
C TYR A 1012 2.87 6.10 20.56
N LEU A 1013 2.64 5.80 21.84
CA LEU A 1013 3.26 6.45 22.99
C LEU A 1013 3.91 5.38 23.85
N ASP A 1014 4.98 5.72 24.57
CA ASP A 1014 5.52 4.87 25.64
C ASP A 1014 4.81 5.19 26.95
N VAL A 1015 3.81 4.38 27.27
CA VAL A 1015 2.88 4.63 28.38
C VAL A 1015 3.36 3.94 29.65
N THR A 1016 3.49 4.74 30.71
CA THR A 1016 3.67 4.25 32.09
C THR A 1016 2.40 4.47 32.89
N LEU A 1017 2.00 3.48 33.69
CA LEU A 1017 0.86 3.60 34.61
C LEU A 1017 1.36 3.79 36.05
N LYS A 1018 0.83 4.80 36.76
CA LYS A 1018 1.16 5.13 38.16
C LYS A 1018 0.04 4.80 39.13
#